data_AF-A0A934WYC6-F1
#
_entry.id   AF-A0A934WYC6-F1
#
_cell.length_a   1.000
_cell.length_b   1.000
_cell.length_c   1.000
_cell.angle_alpha   90.00
_cell.angle_beta   90.00
_cell.angle_gamma   90.00
#
_symmetry.space_group_name_H-M   'P 1'
#
loop_
_entity.id
_entity.type
_entity.pdbx_description
1 polymer ?
#
loop_
_entity_poly.entity_id
_entity_poly.type
_entity_poly.pdbx_seq_one_letter_code
_entity_poly.pdbx_strand_id
1 'polypeptide(L)'
;MIIKQHLHKTRNMRIKIGIGTLLLLFILLSIVSCKEESEEPVAEFSISSEEVNFGEIEISKQLELNLSVTNTGGADLILESFNISGANANQFDLEVEDIEESVKANTTYEFSIIFRPDQEGQKAALLTIFTNIGDYEVELKGVALPEPVGILVIDPEVKDFGEVEINSTSTAVFTLTNTGNAQITVAEIVLQGNDMDSYQINPDVQSLAPEESYNVEVTFAPEIVGSKNASVMIKTNIGDYEMELTGIAIPEPVGILVIDSEMKDFGEVEINSTSTAVFNLSNVGNANLSISEIVLNEGDISDFQMNPDIQSLAPEESYDFEVTFAPETSGDKSAKISIVTNIGSYNIDLQGNAVFPEPVVNFSDAAFKASLLEHGLSISGEGISKIDTNNDGEIQLSEAESYNGTIKCHDAGISSLSGIEAFKNITRLSVLGNNLTSFDISHNTALVFLNCSANQLTSLDVSNNTALETIYCSNNELISLDLTQNVSLKGLYCNNNKLTHLNIQQNVGLEHLYCQANQLTLLEVYQNINLINLRCQLNQLNSLDISENVNLDFVDCSSNQLSVLNITQNTKLKTLVCSFNKLKKIDLLQNKELEYLYCDNNQLTNLYAIENSNLKTLWCHSNQLNYLTLSNGNNSILTQMKAHYNDNLYCIQIDPDFNPPSTWSKPAAASYSTGCP
;
A
#
# COMPACT_ATOMS: atom_id res chain seq x y z
N MET A 1 74.15 29.42 -32.34
CA MET A 1 74.80 30.32 -33.31
C MET A 1 75.58 29.48 -34.31
N ILE A 2 75.24 29.46 -35.61
CA ILE A 2 76.28 29.22 -36.63
C ILE A 2 77.12 30.49 -36.63
N ILE A 3 78.44 30.39 -36.43
CA ILE A 3 79.51 31.11 -37.14
C ILE A 3 80.86 30.92 -36.40
N LYS A 4 81.80 30.28 -37.13
CA LYS A 4 83.23 30.60 -37.37
C LYS A 4 84.15 30.80 -36.16
N GLN A 5 85.18 29.97 -35.98
CA GLN A 5 86.47 29.86 -36.70
C GLN A 5 87.59 30.33 -35.77
N HIS A 6 88.50 29.41 -35.44
CA HIS A 6 89.94 29.46 -35.76
C HIS A 6 90.75 30.50 -34.97
N LEU A 7 91.85 30.07 -34.36
CA LEU A 7 93.12 29.98 -35.10
C LEU A 7 94.23 29.28 -34.31
N HIS A 8 94.99 28.48 -35.07
CA HIS A 8 96.41 28.13 -35.01
C HIS A 8 97.16 27.97 -33.66
N LYS A 9 97.71 26.78 -33.36
CA LYS A 9 99.00 26.22 -33.87
C LYS A 9 100.12 27.27 -33.81
N THR A 10 101.11 27.20 -32.92
CA THR A 10 102.28 26.30 -32.96
C THR A 10 103.14 26.65 -31.73
N ARG A 11 103.58 25.66 -30.95
CA ARG A 11 104.89 24.97 -31.01
C ARG A 11 106.06 25.79 -30.41
N ASN A 12 106.67 25.14 -29.42
CA ASN A 12 108.08 25.19 -29.02
C ASN A 12 108.61 26.34 -28.16
N MET A 13 109.04 25.88 -26.98
CA MET A 13 110.37 26.06 -26.40
C MET A 13 110.73 27.40 -25.75
N ARG A 14 111.03 27.20 -24.47
CA ARG A 14 112.30 27.53 -23.81
C ARG A 14 112.41 28.89 -23.12
N ILE A 15 112.61 28.75 -21.81
CA ILE A 15 113.70 29.34 -21.03
C ILE A 15 113.59 30.85 -20.81
N LYS A 16 113.49 31.24 -19.54
CA LYS A 16 114.51 32.01 -18.79
C LYS A 16 113.98 32.22 -17.38
N ILE A 17 114.53 31.52 -16.38
CA ILE A 17 115.81 31.81 -15.72
C ILE A 17 115.73 33.10 -14.90
N GLY A 18 115.87 32.91 -13.60
CA GLY A 18 116.16 33.90 -12.58
C GLY A 18 116.54 33.10 -11.34
N ILE A 19 117.69 32.43 -11.35
CA ILE A 19 118.95 32.96 -10.79
C ILE A 19 118.73 33.18 -9.29
N GLY A 20 119.50 32.63 -8.38
CA GLY A 20 120.79 32.02 -8.51
C GLY A 20 120.93 31.04 -7.37
N THR A 21 121.56 29.90 -7.58
CA THR A 21 122.98 29.89 -7.88
C THR A 21 123.70 30.74 -6.83
N LEU A 22 124.65 30.20 -6.10
CA LEU A 22 125.58 29.27 -6.69
C LEU A 22 126.69 29.07 -5.69
N LEU A 23 127.32 27.92 -5.90
CA LEU A 23 128.76 27.82 -5.84
C LEU A 23 129.20 27.81 -4.37
N LEU A 24 130.16 27.02 -4.02
CA LEU A 24 131.54 27.21 -4.37
C LEU A 24 132.14 25.94 -3.68
N LEU A 25 133.12 25.21 -4.18
CA LEU A 25 134.15 25.71 -5.03
C LEU A 25 135.34 24.76 -5.14
N PHE A 26 136.04 24.94 -6.25
CA PHE A 26 137.51 25.03 -6.36
C PHE A 26 138.34 23.75 -6.20
N ILE A 27 139.06 23.34 -7.26
CA ILE A 27 140.18 24.04 -7.91
C ILE A 27 141.29 24.32 -6.89
N LEU A 28 142.43 23.66 -7.00
CA LEU A 28 143.62 24.29 -7.55
C LEU A 28 144.79 23.32 -7.53
N LEU A 29 145.45 23.29 -8.68
CA LEU A 29 146.88 23.10 -8.78
C LEU A 29 147.60 23.88 -7.67
N SER A 30 148.37 23.13 -6.89
CA SER A 30 149.71 23.47 -6.39
C SER A 30 149.96 24.81 -5.65
N ILE A 31 150.16 24.63 -4.33
CA ILE A 31 151.23 25.17 -3.45
C ILE A 31 150.96 26.51 -2.71
N VAL A 32 151.31 26.46 -1.41
CA VAL A 32 151.61 27.53 -0.42
C VAL A 32 150.39 27.98 0.42
N SER A 33 150.14 27.37 1.60
CA SER A 33 150.72 27.63 2.93
C SER A 33 150.17 28.87 3.65
N CYS A 34 149.34 28.69 4.69
CA CYS A 34 149.69 28.99 6.09
C CYS A 34 148.48 28.92 7.07
N LYS A 35 148.59 27.97 8.01
CA LYS A 35 148.22 27.93 9.45
C LYS A 35 146.77 28.18 9.95
N GLU A 36 146.24 27.11 10.56
CA GLU A 36 145.06 26.94 11.41
C GLU A 36 145.26 27.42 12.88
N GLU A 37 144.13 27.68 13.55
CA GLU A 37 143.91 27.68 15.00
C GLU A 37 142.56 26.95 15.26
N SER A 38 142.46 26.11 16.30
CA SER A 38 141.39 25.12 16.54
C SER A 38 140.39 25.48 17.66
N GLU A 39 139.08 25.35 17.44
CA GLU A 39 137.97 25.50 18.44
C GLU A 39 137.40 24.13 18.92
N GLU A 40 136.83 24.07 20.14
CA GLU A 40 136.22 22.87 20.76
C GLU A 40 134.80 22.54 20.23
N PRO A 41 134.35 21.26 20.22
CA PRO A 41 133.06 20.87 19.64
C PRO A 41 131.84 21.23 20.52
N VAL A 42 130.79 21.77 19.89
CA VAL A 42 129.50 22.16 20.52
C VAL A 42 128.39 21.17 20.12
N ALA A 43 127.40 20.94 21.00
CA ALA A 43 126.18 20.22 20.66
C ALA A 43 125.20 21.18 19.95
N GLU A 44 124.64 20.74 18.83
CA GLU A 44 123.62 21.44 18.02
C GLU A 44 122.62 20.40 17.53
N PHE A 45 121.35 20.76 17.34
CA PHE A 45 120.34 19.82 16.84
C PHE A 45 119.37 20.47 15.85
N SER A 46 118.71 19.61 15.05
CA SER A 46 117.58 19.95 14.19
C SER A 46 116.40 19.01 14.43
N ILE A 47 115.18 19.55 14.43
CA ILE A 47 113.94 18.76 14.46
C ILE A 47 113.32 18.64 13.06
N SER A 48 112.62 17.54 12.78
CA SER A 48 112.00 17.28 11.47
C SER A 48 110.90 18.27 11.10
N SER A 49 110.23 18.88 12.09
CA SER A 49 109.24 19.93 11.87
C SER A 49 109.10 20.79 13.13
N GLU A 50 108.94 22.11 12.93
CA GLU A 50 108.59 23.07 14.00
C GLU A 50 107.07 23.11 14.26
N GLU A 51 106.26 22.44 13.41
CA GLU A 51 104.80 22.34 13.54
C GLU A 51 104.28 20.96 13.06
N VAL A 52 103.29 20.40 13.75
CA VAL A 52 102.57 19.18 13.37
C VAL A 52 101.07 19.48 13.19
N ASN A 53 100.55 19.27 11.98
CA ASN A 53 99.13 19.43 11.67
C ASN A 53 98.47 18.08 11.31
N PHE A 54 97.50 17.66 12.12
CA PHE A 54 96.75 16.42 11.96
C PHE A 54 95.58 16.53 10.98
N GLY A 55 95.27 17.72 10.45
CA GLY A 55 94.17 17.92 9.52
C GLY A 55 92.78 17.76 10.18
N GLU A 56 91.78 17.40 9.38
CA GLU A 56 90.41 17.15 9.83
C GLU A 56 90.19 15.66 10.10
N ILE A 57 89.63 15.34 11.27
CA ILE A 57 89.31 13.96 11.67
C ILE A 57 87.99 13.93 12.47
N GLU A 58 87.23 12.85 12.36
CA GLU A 58 86.01 12.63 13.16
C GLU A 58 86.36 12.38 14.64
N ILE A 59 85.52 12.84 15.57
CA ILE A 59 85.71 12.71 17.04
C ILE A 59 85.93 11.26 17.52
N SER A 60 85.55 10.25 16.74
CA SER A 60 85.73 8.82 17.07
C SER A 60 86.96 8.16 16.42
N LYS A 61 87.83 8.92 15.75
CA LYS A 61 89.08 8.43 15.12
C LYS A 61 90.32 9.09 15.74
N GLN A 62 91.47 8.44 15.57
CA GLN A 62 92.78 8.98 15.98
C GLN A 62 93.74 9.03 14.79
N LEU A 63 94.69 9.97 14.79
CA LEU A 63 95.75 10.06 13.79
C LEU A 63 97.12 10.18 14.47
N GLU A 64 98.08 9.40 14.02
CA GLU A 64 99.46 9.39 14.53
C GLU A 64 100.42 9.96 13.48
N LEU A 65 101.33 10.83 13.90
CA LEU A 65 102.36 11.44 13.05
C LEU A 65 103.73 11.35 13.74
N ASN A 66 104.77 11.03 12.97
CA ASN A 66 106.13 10.86 13.49
C ASN A 66 106.93 12.17 13.43
N LEU A 67 107.75 12.40 14.44
CA LEU A 67 108.75 13.44 14.54
C LEU A 67 110.12 12.83 14.82
N SER A 68 111.18 13.56 14.44
CA SER A 68 112.54 13.13 14.69
C SER A 68 113.42 14.29 15.11
N VAL A 69 114.28 14.06 16.10
CA VAL A 69 115.33 14.99 16.53
C VAL A 69 116.68 14.42 16.12
N THR A 70 117.46 15.19 15.37
CA THR A 70 118.80 14.80 14.90
C THR A 70 119.87 15.67 15.55
N ASN A 71 120.85 15.06 16.19
CA ASN A 71 122.01 15.77 16.73
C ASN A 71 123.00 16.06 15.59
N THR A 72 123.14 17.33 15.22
CA THR A 72 124.03 17.82 14.15
C THR A 72 125.35 18.36 14.67
N GLY A 73 125.52 18.45 15.99
CA GLY A 73 126.74 18.93 16.64
C GLY A 73 127.81 17.86 16.88
N GLY A 74 128.94 18.29 17.40
CA GLY A 74 130.09 17.43 17.72
C GLY A 74 130.07 16.81 19.13
N ALA A 75 129.16 17.25 20.00
CA ALA A 75 128.95 16.73 21.35
C ALA A 75 127.54 16.10 21.49
N ASP A 76 127.34 15.25 22.49
CA ASP A 76 126.08 14.54 22.69
C ASP A 76 124.92 15.48 23.09
N LEU A 77 123.76 15.31 22.45
CA LEU A 77 122.50 15.97 22.81
C LEU A 77 121.76 15.06 23.80
N ILE A 78 121.38 15.60 24.95
CA ILE A 78 120.60 14.87 25.95
C ILE A 78 119.17 15.37 25.88
N LEU A 79 118.24 14.46 25.58
CA LEU A 79 116.81 14.71 25.67
C LEU A 79 116.39 14.42 27.10
N GLU A 80 116.11 15.46 27.89
CA GLU A 80 115.87 15.34 29.33
C GLU A 80 114.42 14.96 29.63
N SER A 81 113.46 15.55 28.91
CA SER A 81 112.04 15.19 28.99
C SER A 81 111.24 15.83 27.86
N PHE A 82 110.01 15.36 27.70
CA PHE A 82 109.03 15.92 26.78
C PHE A 82 107.77 16.30 27.55
N ASN A 83 107.13 17.41 27.17
CA ASN A 83 105.88 17.83 27.78
C ASN A 83 104.92 18.41 26.74
N ILE A 84 103.69 17.92 26.68
CA ILE A 84 102.63 18.55 25.89
C ILE A 84 101.79 19.42 26.81
N SER A 85 101.66 20.70 26.46
CA SER A 85 100.92 21.70 27.22
C SER A 85 99.93 22.47 26.34
N GLY A 86 99.03 23.23 26.98
CA GLY A 86 97.97 23.99 26.29
C GLY A 86 96.56 23.45 26.55
N ALA A 87 95.55 24.19 26.08
CA ALA A 87 94.14 23.95 26.42
C ALA A 87 93.60 22.59 25.92
N ASN A 88 94.17 22.07 24.83
CA ASN A 88 93.78 20.78 24.24
C ASN A 88 94.88 19.73 24.39
N ALA A 89 95.84 19.91 25.29
CA ALA A 89 96.97 18.99 25.48
C ALA A 89 96.53 17.55 25.74
N ASN A 90 95.41 17.36 26.45
CA ASN A 90 94.82 16.05 26.73
C ASN A 90 94.28 15.31 25.49
N GLN A 91 94.29 15.95 24.31
CA GLN A 91 93.88 15.35 23.04
C GLN A 91 95.09 14.96 22.19
N PHE A 92 96.31 15.20 22.66
CA PHE A 92 97.55 14.80 22.00
C PHE A 92 98.37 13.94 22.96
N ASP A 93 98.61 12.70 22.58
CA ASP A 93 99.48 11.78 23.31
C ASP A 93 100.86 11.74 22.66
N LEU A 94 101.90 11.57 23.48
CA LEU A 94 103.27 11.38 23.03
C LEU A 94 103.70 9.93 23.26
N GLU A 95 104.30 9.30 22.26
CA GLU A 95 104.86 7.95 22.35
C GLU A 95 106.37 7.99 22.07
N VAL A 96 107.16 7.73 23.12
CA VAL A 96 108.64 7.74 23.13
C VAL A 96 109.16 6.42 23.71
N GLU A 97 110.22 5.85 23.12
CA GLU A 97 110.73 4.51 23.51
C GLU A 97 111.60 4.54 24.79
N ASP A 98 112.37 5.61 25.04
CA ASP A 98 113.21 5.82 26.24
C ASP A 98 113.36 7.33 26.57
N ILE A 99 113.28 7.72 27.84
CA ILE A 99 113.06 9.13 28.30
C ILE A 99 114.35 9.89 28.71
N GLU A 100 115.52 9.25 28.80
CA GLU A 100 116.81 9.94 28.96
C GLU A 100 117.82 9.43 27.91
N GLU A 101 117.67 9.90 26.68
CA GLU A 101 118.48 9.44 25.54
C GLU A 101 119.62 10.42 25.25
N SER A 102 120.85 9.89 25.23
CA SER A 102 122.02 10.60 24.72
C SER A 102 122.10 10.38 23.21
N VAL A 103 121.50 11.29 22.45
CA VAL A 103 121.56 11.28 20.98
C VAL A 103 122.99 11.63 20.57
N LYS A 104 123.75 10.63 20.14
CA LYS A 104 125.16 10.77 19.73
C LYS A 104 125.30 11.67 18.51
N ALA A 105 126.45 12.32 18.37
CA ALA A 105 126.76 13.16 17.21
C ALA A 105 126.43 12.45 15.89
N ASN A 106 125.66 13.12 15.02
CA ASN A 106 125.14 12.64 13.73
C ASN A 106 124.15 11.46 13.79
N THR A 107 123.44 11.27 14.90
CA THR A 107 122.34 10.29 15.01
C THR A 107 120.98 10.96 15.21
N THR A 108 119.91 10.21 14.95
CA THR A 108 118.52 10.67 14.99
C THR A 108 117.72 9.84 15.97
N TYR A 109 116.89 10.50 16.78
CA TYR A 109 115.88 9.89 17.63
C TYR A 109 114.49 10.16 17.05
N GLU A 110 113.69 9.12 16.83
CA GLU A 110 112.33 9.23 16.30
C GLU A 110 111.30 8.93 17.40
N PHE A 111 110.17 9.64 17.36
CA PHE A 111 109.03 9.45 18.25
C PHE A 111 107.74 9.87 17.54
N SER A 112 106.58 9.52 18.08
CA SER A 112 105.29 9.86 17.46
C SER A 112 104.38 10.64 18.40
N ILE A 113 103.49 11.42 17.79
CA ILE A 113 102.41 12.14 18.48
C ILE A 113 101.09 11.65 17.91
N ILE A 114 100.15 11.30 18.80
CA ILE A 114 98.82 10.82 18.44
C ILE A 114 97.78 11.88 18.78
N PHE A 115 97.00 12.33 17.81
CA PHE A 115 95.84 13.20 18.02
C PHE A 115 94.55 12.38 18.19
N ARG A 116 93.90 12.54 19.35
CA ARG A 116 92.66 11.89 19.77
C ARG A 116 91.62 12.94 20.19
N PRO A 117 90.92 13.60 19.25
CA PRO A 117 89.93 14.59 19.64
C PRO A 117 88.67 13.95 20.22
N ASP A 118 88.12 14.55 21.29
CA ASP A 118 86.91 14.07 21.98
C ASP A 118 85.70 15.01 21.80
N GLN A 119 85.87 16.17 21.19
CA GLN A 119 84.88 17.22 21.00
C GLN A 119 85.10 17.93 19.67
N GLU A 120 84.04 18.39 19.00
CA GLU A 120 84.16 19.09 17.72
C GLU A 120 84.98 20.39 17.82
N GLY A 121 85.51 20.83 16.68
CA GLY A 121 86.20 22.10 16.52
C GLY A 121 87.72 22.00 16.46
N GLN A 122 88.37 23.17 16.32
CA GLN A 122 89.83 23.27 16.19
C GLN A 122 90.53 22.98 17.52
N LYS A 123 91.56 22.14 17.48
CA LYS A 123 92.38 21.72 18.62
C LYS A 123 93.81 22.14 18.38
N ALA A 124 94.43 22.71 19.40
CA ALA A 124 95.84 23.07 19.41
C ALA A 124 96.50 22.84 20.78
N ALA A 125 97.75 22.41 20.76
CA ALA A 125 98.63 22.18 21.92
C ALA A 125 100.09 22.49 21.54
N LEU A 126 100.98 22.52 22.53
CA LEU A 126 102.40 22.81 22.35
C LEU A 126 103.24 21.69 22.97
N LEU A 127 104.07 21.02 22.17
CA LEU A 127 105.06 20.07 22.65
C LEU A 127 106.37 20.80 22.95
N THR A 128 106.85 20.76 24.18
CA THR A 128 108.16 21.25 24.58
C THR A 128 109.11 20.07 24.82
N ILE A 129 110.28 20.12 24.19
CA ILE A 129 111.37 19.15 24.31
C ILE A 129 112.47 19.82 25.13
N PHE A 130 112.73 19.33 26.33
CA PHE A 130 113.76 19.85 27.22
C PHE A 130 115.09 19.18 26.91
N THR A 131 116.13 19.96 26.64
CA THR A 131 117.47 19.43 26.28
C THR A 131 118.58 20.13 27.05
N ASN A 132 119.75 19.49 27.10
CA ASN A 132 120.95 20.06 27.75
C ASN A 132 121.48 21.35 27.09
N ILE A 133 120.97 21.73 25.91
CA ILE A 133 121.35 22.97 25.22
C ILE A 133 120.21 24.00 25.14
N GLY A 134 119.04 23.69 25.70
CA GLY A 134 117.87 24.57 25.74
C GLY A 134 116.56 23.85 25.37
N ASP A 135 115.44 24.50 25.65
CA ASP A 135 114.11 23.97 25.38
C ASP A 135 113.68 24.30 23.95
N TYR A 136 112.94 23.38 23.32
CA TYR A 136 112.45 23.56 21.96
C TYR A 136 110.97 23.23 21.87
N GLU A 137 110.21 24.08 21.20
CA GLU A 137 108.75 23.99 21.14
C GLU A 137 108.27 23.65 19.73
N VAL A 138 107.27 22.77 19.66
CA VAL A 138 106.59 22.33 18.42
C VAL A 138 105.10 22.54 18.59
N GLU A 139 104.49 23.30 17.69
CA GLU A 139 103.04 23.52 17.68
C GLU A 139 102.31 22.28 17.15
N LEU A 140 101.25 21.86 17.85
CA LEU A 140 100.37 20.77 17.45
C LEU A 140 99.00 21.35 17.12
N LYS A 141 98.44 21.03 15.93
CA LYS A 141 97.08 21.46 15.55
C LYS A 141 96.29 20.39 14.79
N GLY A 142 94.96 20.39 14.95
CA GLY A 142 94.03 19.52 14.24
C GLY A 142 92.58 20.03 14.34
N VAL A 143 91.64 19.47 13.58
CA VAL A 143 90.21 19.84 13.62
C VAL A 143 89.35 18.60 13.77
N ALA A 144 88.44 18.62 14.73
CA ALA A 144 87.51 17.53 14.99
C ALA A 144 86.12 17.80 14.36
N LEU A 145 85.61 16.87 13.55
CA LEU A 145 84.30 16.96 12.90
C LEU A 145 83.23 16.11 13.64
N PRO A 146 81.94 16.50 13.63
CA PRO A 146 80.84 15.72 14.22
C PRO A 146 80.56 14.42 13.43
N GLU A 147 79.91 13.44 14.07
CA GLU A 147 79.55 12.17 13.42
C GLU A 147 78.42 12.33 12.38
N PRO A 148 78.47 11.58 11.26
CA PRO A 148 77.43 11.61 10.23
C PRO A 148 76.16 10.84 10.67
N VAL A 149 75.01 11.53 10.74
CA VAL A 149 73.68 11.02 11.09
C VAL A 149 72.62 11.51 10.10
N GLY A 150 71.82 10.60 9.52
CA GLY A 150 70.65 10.93 8.69
C GLY A 150 69.38 11.01 9.54
N ILE A 151 68.48 11.96 9.24
CA ILE A 151 67.20 12.13 9.94
C ILE A 151 66.10 12.37 8.90
N LEU A 152 65.12 11.46 8.79
CA LEU A 152 63.99 11.61 7.86
C LEU A 152 62.76 12.21 8.56
N VAL A 153 62.15 13.21 7.93
CA VAL A 153 60.85 13.80 8.31
C VAL A 153 59.85 13.61 7.18
N ILE A 154 58.63 13.17 7.52
CA ILE A 154 57.51 12.98 6.58
C ILE A 154 56.44 14.01 6.92
N ASP A 155 56.02 14.83 5.94
CA ASP A 155 54.98 15.85 6.14
C ASP A 155 53.93 15.81 5.02
N PRO A 156 52.64 15.55 5.31
CA PRO A 156 52.09 15.18 6.63
C PRO A 156 52.36 13.71 7.01
N GLU A 157 52.22 13.35 8.30
CA GLU A 157 52.37 11.95 8.77
C GLU A 157 51.15 11.06 8.42
N VAL A 158 49.99 11.67 8.15
CA VAL A 158 48.74 10.99 7.77
C VAL A 158 48.04 11.79 6.68
N LYS A 159 47.44 11.11 5.69
CA LYS A 159 46.66 11.74 4.63
C LYS A 159 45.25 11.13 4.49
N ASP A 160 44.24 11.97 4.76
CA ASP A 160 42.84 11.68 4.47
C ASP A 160 42.40 12.34 3.16
N PHE A 161 41.77 11.56 2.28
CA PHE A 161 41.22 11.99 0.99
C PHE A 161 39.74 12.36 1.06
N GLY A 162 39.07 12.16 2.21
CA GLY A 162 37.65 12.46 2.39
C GLY A 162 36.75 11.54 1.54
N GLU A 163 35.56 12.05 1.18
CA GLU A 163 34.62 11.33 0.31
C GLU A 163 34.96 11.56 -1.18
N VAL A 164 35.12 10.47 -1.92
CA VAL A 164 35.38 10.48 -3.37
C VAL A 164 34.44 9.49 -4.05
N GLU A 165 33.81 9.90 -5.15
CA GLU A 165 32.94 9.03 -5.94
C GLU A 165 33.74 7.87 -6.54
N ILE A 166 33.13 6.68 -6.60
CA ILE A 166 33.74 5.54 -7.30
C ILE A 166 34.05 5.93 -8.77
N ASN A 167 35.15 5.41 -9.31
CA ASN A 167 35.66 5.74 -10.65
C ASN A 167 36.12 7.21 -10.86
N SER A 168 36.10 8.03 -9.81
CA SER A 168 36.75 9.33 -9.78
C SER A 168 38.11 9.23 -9.08
N THR A 169 38.91 10.30 -9.14
CA THR A 169 40.25 10.35 -8.55
C THR A 169 40.49 11.61 -7.75
N SER A 170 41.18 11.50 -6.62
CA SER A 170 41.66 12.63 -5.81
C SER A 170 43.17 12.50 -5.58
N THR A 171 43.92 13.58 -5.80
CA THR A 171 45.39 13.57 -5.68
C THR A 171 45.88 14.44 -4.54
N ALA A 172 46.95 14.02 -3.88
CA ALA A 172 47.62 14.76 -2.82
C ALA A 172 49.13 14.49 -2.82
N VAL A 173 49.89 15.38 -2.18
CA VAL A 173 51.35 15.28 -2.09
C VAL A 173 51.77 15.25 -0.62
N PHE A 174 52.76 14.43 -0.30
CA PHE A 174 53.51 14.50 0.96
C PHE A 174 55.01 14.63 0.69
N THR A 175 55.75 15.15 1.65
CA THR A 175 57.16 15.53 1.50
C THR A 175 58.04 14.67 2.40
N LEU A 176 59.09 14.09 1.83
CA LEU A 176 60.19 13.44 2.54
C LEU A 176 61.34 14.44 2.65
N THR A 177 61.83 14.74 3.85
CA THR A 177 62.94 15.69 4.05
C THR A 177 64.05 15.06 4.89
N ASN A 178 65.29 15.11 4.41
CA ASN A 178 66.46 14.75 5.21
C ASN A 178 66.94 15.97 6.02
N THR A 179 66.65 15.98 7.32
CA THR A 179 67.08 17.05 8.25
C THR A 179 68.38 16.72 8.98
N GLY A 180 69.03 15.59 8.66
CA GLY A 180 70.32 15.18 9.20
C GLY A 180 71.51 15.75 8.42
N ASN A 181 72.72 15.42 8.88
CA ASN A 181 73.99 15.83 8.25
C ASN A 181 74.64 14.72 7.40
N ALA A 182 74.01 13.54 7.31
CA ALA A 182 74.41 12.43 6.44
C ALA A 182 73.34 12.10 5.39
N GLN A 183 73.78 11.55 4.26
CA GLN A 183 72.90 11.12 3.18
C GLN A 183 72.00 9.95 3.62
N ILE A 184 70.72 10.05 3.31
CA ILE A 184 69.76 8.95 3.43
C ILE A 184 69.67 8.25 2.08
N THR A 185 69.86 6.93 2.05
CA THR A 185 69.60 6.10 0.87
C THR A 185 68.21 5.50 1.00
N VAL A 186 67.37 5.69 -0.02
CA VAL A 186 66.01 5.18 -0.08
C VAL A 186 66.02 3.89 -0.90
N ALA A 187 65.69 2.77 -0.25
CA ALA A 187 65.69 1.46 -0.89
C ALA A 187 64.41 1.25 -1.71
N GLU A 188 63.26 1.55 -1.12
CA GLU A 188 61.96 1.47 -1.78
C GLU A 188 60.93 2.35 -1.07
N ILE A 189 59.94 2.82 -1.83
CA ILE A 189 58.72 3.43 -1.34
C ILE A 189 57.57 2.68 -1.99
N VAL A 190 56.76 2.00 -1.18
CA VAL A 190 55.71 1.08 -1.66
C VAL A 190 54.42 1.27 -0.88
N LEU A 191 53.28 0.99 -1.53
CA LEU A 191 51.99 0.90 -0.86
C LEU A 191 51.85 -0.45 -0.16
N GLN A 192 51.15 -0.45 0.97
CA GLN A 192 50.78 -1.65 1.71
C GLN A 192 49.39 -1.49 2.36
N GLY A 193 48.84 -2.58 2.87
CA GLY A 193 47.52 -2.61 3.50
C GLY A 193 46.44 -3.21 2.60
N ASN A 194 45.22 -3.30 3.13
CA ASN A 194 44.14 -4.06 2.51
C ASN A 194 43.54 -3.37 1.27
N ASP A 195 43.50 -2.03 1.25
CA ASP A 195 42.90 -1.26 0.15
C ASP A 195 43.94 -0.59 -0.74
N MET A 196 45.18 -1.11 -0.79
CA MET A 196 46.28 -0.52 -1.56
C MET A 196 45.96 -0.35 -3.06
N ASP A 197 45.11 -1.21 -3.63
CA ASP A 197 44.66 -1.11 -5.03
C ASP A 197 43.83 0.16 -5.32
N SER A 198 43.28 0.80 -4.28
CA SER A 198 42.58 2.09 -4.40
C SER A 198 43.54 3.30 -4.41
N TYR A 199 44.85 3.07 -4.29
CA TYR A 199 45.86 4.12 -4.25
C TYR A 199 46.94 3.89 -5.31
N GLN A 200 47.54 4.97 -5.81
CA GLN A 200 48.65 4.91 -6.74
C GLN A 200 49.75 5.90 -6.33
N ILE A 201 50.99 5.43 -6.36
CA ILE A 201 52.21 6.22 -6.13
C ILE A 201 53.23 5.89 -7.22
N ASN A 202 54.09 6.85 -7.58
CA ASN A 202 55.21 6.61 -8.52
C ASN A 202 56.47 7.41 -8.13
N PRO A 203 57.08 7.12 -6.97
CA PRO A 203 58.30 7.81 -6.53
C PRO A 203 59.54 7.29 -7.27
N ASP A 204 60.51 8.18 -7.53
CA ASP A 204 61.77 7.87 -8.22
C ASP A 204 63.03 8.28 -7.42
N VAL A 205 62.87 8.65 -6.15
CA VAL A 205 63.98 9.04 -5.26
C VAL A 205 64.82 7.83 -4.83
N GLN A 206 66.14 7.94 -4.98
CA GLN A 206 67.11 6.91 -4.55
C GLN A 206 67.92 7.33 -3.32
N SER A 207 68.06 8.64 -3.09
CA SER A 207 68.75 9.19 -1.93
C SER A 207 68.31 10.62 -1.67
N LEU A 208 68.45 11.06 -0.42
CA LEU A 208 68.28 12.43 0.01
C LEU A 208 69.59 12.90 0.64
N ALA A 209 70.24 13.90 0.03
CA ALA A 209 71.35 14.62 0.63
C ALA A 209 70.87 15.40 1.88
N PRO A 210 71.78 15.84 2.77
CA PRO A 210 71.43 16.75 3.85
C PRO A 210 70.64 17.96 3.35
N GLU A 211 69.55 18.30 4.04
CA GLU A 211 68.60 19.37 3.72
C GLU A 211 67.77 19.16 2.44
N GLU A 212 67.89 18.01 1.76
CA GLU A 212 67.13 17.71 0.55
C GLU A 212 65.70 17.25 0.88
N SER A 213 64.73 17.72 0.09
CA SER A 213 63.33 17.32 0.15
C SER A 213 62.86 16.69 -1.17
N TYR A 214 61.99 15.69 -1.08
CA TYR A 214 61.35 15.04 -2.21
C TYR A 214 59.84 14.92 -2.00
N ASN A 215 59.07 15.30 -3.03
CA ASN A 215 57.61 15.25 -3.00
C ASN A 215 57.11 13.94 -3.61
N VAL A 216 56.30 13.19 -2.87
CA VAL A 216 55.61 12.00 -3.35
C VAL A 216 54.15 12.34 -3.60
N GLU A 217 53.69 12.16 -4.84
CA GLU A 217 52.28 12.27 -5.20
C GLU A 217 51.56 10.93 -4.95
N VAL A 218 50.39 11.01 -4.33
CA VAL A 218 49.49 9.88 -4.05
C VAL A 218 48.14 10.18 -4.68
N THR A 219 47.66 9.27 -5.51
CA THR A 219 46.32 9.33 -6.11
C THR A 219 45.41 8.31 -5.44
N PHE A 220 44.27 8.73 -4.91
CA PHE A 220 43.19 7.87 -4.45
C PHE A 220 42.15 7.72 -5.58
N ALA A 221 41.93 6.48 -6.02
CA ALA A 221 41.08 6.11 -7.15
C ALA A 221 40.25 4.85 -6.80
N PRO A 222 39.20 4.96 -5.96
CA PRO A 222 38.43 3.81 -5.53
C PRO A 222 37.46 3.31 -6.61
N GLU A 223 37.34 1.98 -6.76
CA GLU A 223 36.37 1.34 -7.66
C GLU A 223 35.15 0.76 -6.91
N ILE A 224 35.26 0.60 -5.59
CA ILE A 224 34.24 -0.06 -4.75
C ILE A 224 33.89 0.85 -3.57
N VAL A 225 32.59 1.06 -3.35
CA VAL A 225 32.03 1.82 -2.23
C VAL A 225 32.49 1.29 -0.86
N GLY A 226 32.76 2.21 0.07
CA GLY A 226 33.17 1.91 1.44
C GLY A 226 34.41 2.68 1.89
N SER A 227 34.75 2.55 3.17
CA SER A 227 35.99 3.11 3.73
C SER A 227 37.21 2.36 3.17
N LYS A 228 38.23 3.13 2.78
CA LYS A 228 39.47 2.67 2.16
C LYS A 228 40.66 3.11 3.00
N ASN A 229 41.47 2.14 3.44
CA ASN A 229 42.63 2.39 4.29
C ASN A 229 43.86 1.66 3.74
N ALA A 230 44.96 2.39 3.55
CA ALA A 230 46.26 1.88 3.14
C ALA A 230 47.38 2.65 3.84
N SER A 231 48.64 2.25 3.64
CA SER A 231 49.78 3.04 4.08
C SER A 231 50.91 3.03 3.07
N VAL A 232 51.76 4.05 3.12
CA VAL A 232 53.00 4.13 2.35
C VAL A 232 54.16 3.72 3.26
N MET A 233 54.89 2.68 2.86
CA MET A 233 56.12 2.23 3.53
C MET A 233 57.34 2.80 2.84
N ILE A 234 58.23 3.45 3.59
CA ILE A 234 59.48 4.03 3.13
C ILE A 234 60.64 3.30 3.81
N LYS A 235 61.40 2.51 3.05
CA LYS A 235 62.57 1.81 3.58
C LYS A 235 63.85 2.57 3.29
N THR A 236 64.64 2.84 4.33
CA THR A 236 65.88 3.60 4.20
C THR A 236 67.06 2.92 4.91
N ASN A 237 68.28 3.40 4.69
CA ASN A 237 69.46 2.96 5.43
C ASN A 237 69.44 3.35 6.93
N ILE A 238 68.54 4.25 7.35
CA ILE A 238 68.41 4.69 8.74
C ILE A 238 67.19 4.09 9.47
N GLY A 239 66.32 3.36 8.75
CA GLY A 239 65.12 2.73 9.30
C GLY A 239 63.95 2.69 8.30
N ASP A 240 62.88 2.00 8.71
CA ASP A 240 61.62 1.93 7.98
C ASP A 240 60.62 2.92 8.58
N TYR A 241 59.91 3.66 7.72
CA TYR A 241 58.90 4.64 8.09
C TYR A 241 57.56 4.33 7.40
N GLU A 242 56.47 4.71 8.04
CA GLU A 242 55.11 4.45 7.56
C GLU A 242 54.26 5.71 7.63
N MET A 243 53.45 5.94 6.60
CA MET A 243 52.47 7.03 6.52
C MET A 243 51.08 6.47 6.21
N GLU A 244 50.06 6.80 7.00
CA GLU A 244 48.70 6.29 6.81
C GLU A 244 47.92 7.06 5.74
N LEU A 245 47.12 6.34 4.96
CA LEU A 245 46.20 6.86 3.94
C LEU A 245 44.76 6.42 4.25
N THR A 246 43.83 7.36 4.28
CA THR A 246 42.39 7.07 4.46
C THR A 246 41.53 7.76 3.41
N GLY A 247 40.37 7.19 3.10
CA GLY A 247 39.33 7.80 2.26
C GLY A 247 38.00 7.04 2.33
N ILE A 248 36.92 7.63 1.84
CA ILE A 248 35.60 7.00 1.74
C ILE A 248 35.17 7.03 0.27
N ALA A 249 34.94 5.86 -0.30
CA ALA A 249 34.36 5.72 -1.63
C ALA A 249 32.84 5.77 -1.55
N ILE A 250 32.21 6.76 -2.19
CA ILE A 250 30.75 6.92 -2.25
C ILE A 250 30.20 6.53 -3.63
N PRO A 251 28.94 6.04 -3.75
CA PRO A 251 28.37 5.68 -5.03
C PRO A 251 28.13 6.92 -5.91
N GLU A 252 28.06 6.74 -7.23
CA GLU A 252 27.67 7.83 -8.15
C GLU A 252 26.24 8.32 -7.84
N PRO A 253 25.96 9.64 -7.97
CA PRO A 253 24.64 10.20 -7.75
C PRO A 253 23.67 9.82 -8.89
N VAL A 254 22.71 8.95 -8.59
CA VAL A 254 21.68 8.46 -9.51
C VAL A 254 20.30 8.63 -8.87
N GLY A 255 19.42 9.40 -9.51
CA GLY A 255 17.99 9.41 -9.19
C GLY A 255 17.30 8.20 -9.80
N ILE A 256 16.33 7.61 -9.11
CA ILE A 256 15.56 6.46 -9.61
C ILE A 256 14.09 6.71 -9.33
N LEU A 257 13.30 6.95 -10.38
CA LEU A 257 11.86 7.12 -10.25
C LEU A 257 11.16 5.76 -10.23
N VAL A 258 10.34 5.54 -9.21
CA VAL A 258 9.37 4.45 -9.14
C VAL A 258 7.97 5.06 -9.17
N ILE A 259 7.11 4.48 -10.01
CA ILE A 259 5.69 4.82 -10.12
C ILE A 259 4.92 3.60 -9.61
N ASP A 260 3.94 3.81 -8.75
CA ASP A 260 3.15 2.74 -8.15
C ASP A 260 2.27 1.97 -9.16
N SER A 261 1.82 2.64 -10.23
CA SER A 261 1.12 2.00 -11.35
C SER A 261 1.43 2.67 -12.70
N GLU A 262 1.77 1.87 -13.70
CA GLU A 262 1.96 2.33 -15.09
C GLU A 262 0.63 2.39 -15.89
N MET A 263 -0.47 1.91 -15.31
CA MET A 263 -1.79 1.96 -15.92
C MET A 263 -2.88 2.15 -14.87
N LYS A 264 -3.95 2.88 -15.21
CA LYS A 264 -5.17 2.95 -14.42
C LYS A 264 -6.39 2.80 -15.29
N ASP A 265 -7.20 1.80 -14.97
CA ASP A 265 -8.57 1.66 -15.45
C ASP A 265 -9.54 2.19 -14.39
N PHE A 266 -10.36 3.16 -14.76
CA PHE A 266 -11.42 3.73 -13.92
C PHE A 266 -12.72 2.92 -13.97
N GLY A 267 -12.81 1.89 -14.83
CA GLY A 267 -13.99 1.06 -15.00
C GLY A 267 -15.13 1.78 -15.73
N GLU A 268 -16.36 1.33 -15.49
CA GLU A 268 -17.57 2.00 -15.96
C GLU A 268 -17.89 3.21 -15.07
N VAL A 269 -18.03 4.39 -15.67
CA VAL A 269 -18.39 5.63 -14.98
C VAL A 269 -19.51 6.31 -15.76
N GLU A 270 -20.58 6.71 -15.07
CA GLU A 270 -21.69 7.41 -15.70
C GLU A 270 -21.28 8.80 -16.21
N ILE A 271 -21.81 9.21 -17.37
CA ILE A 271 -21.58 10.56 -17.90
C ILE A 271 -21.99 11.63 -16.88
N ASN A 272 -21.16 12.68 -16.73
CA ASN A 272 -21.30 13.74 -15.73
C ASN A 272 -21.13 13.29 -14.26
N SER A 273 -20.71 12.06 -14.02
CA SER A 273 -20.19 11.59 -12.73
C SER A 273 -18.66 11.63 -12.72
N THR A 274 -18.03 11.34 -11.58
CA THR A 274 -16.58 11.33 -11.43
C THR A 274 -16.06 10.09 -10.72
N SER A 275 -14.85 9.67 -11.07
CA SER A 275 -14.09 8.62 -10.38
C SER A 275 -12.65 9.09 -10.20
N THR A 276 -12.08 8.92 -9.00
CA THR A 276 -10.75 9.45 -8.65
C THR A 276 -9.76 8.33 -8.32
N ALA A 277 -8.49 8.57 -8.61
CA ALA A 277 -7.39 7.67 -8.31
C ALA A 277 -6.17 8.47 -7.86
N VAL A 278 -5.44 7.95 -6.88
CA VAL A 278 -4.18 8.53 -6.40
C VAL A 278 -3.01 7.75 -6.98
N PHE A 279 -1.99 8.46 -7.44
CA PHE A 279 -0.72 7.92 -7.93
C PHE A 279 0.42 8.39 -7.04
N ASN A 280 1.38 7.51 -6.81
CA ASN A 280 2.56 7.77 -6.01
C ASN A 280 3.82 7.76 -6.89
N LEU A 281 4.59 8.84 -6.80
CA LEU A 281 5.93 8.97 -7.38
C LEU A 281 6.95 8.90 -6.27
N SER A 282 7.91 7.99 -6.36
CA SER A 282 8.93 7.80 -5.33
C SER A 282 10.34 7.84 -5.90
N ASN A 283 11.24 8.60 -5.27
CA ASN A 283 12.67 8.57 -5.60
C ASN A 283 13.40 7.56 -4.71
N VAL A 284 13.73 6.39 -5.26
CA VAL A 284 14.48 5.35 -4.55
C VAL A 284 15.99 5.40 -4.83
N GLY A 285 16.44 6.45 -5.54
CA GLY A 285 17.84 6.72 -5.82
C GLY A 285 18.54 7.47 -4.68
N ASN A 286 19.83 7.76 -4.87
CA ASN A 286 20.67 8.49 -3.92
C ASN A 286 20.94 9.95 -4.34
N ALA A 287 20.30 10.41 -5.43
CA ALA A 287 20.36 11.80 -5.91
C ALA A 287 18.97 12.37 -6.17
N ASN A 288 18.85 13.70 -6.15
CA ASN A 288 17.60 14.38 -6.43
C ASN A 288 17.10 14.09 -7.85
N LEU A 289 15.80 13.80 -7.98
CA LEU A 289 15.11 13.83 -9.26
C LEU A 289 14.55 15.23 -9.48
N SER A 290 14.84 15.85 -10.62
CA SER A 290 14.18 17.09 -11.05
C SER A 290 13.04 16.73 -11.98
N ILE A 291 11.84 17.19 -11.68
CA ILE A 291 10.61 16.96 -12.45
C ILE A 291 10.31 18.24 -13.22
N SER A 292 10.37 18.17 -14.55
CA SER A 292 10.16 19.33 -15.42
C SER A 292 8.67 19.55 -15.70
N GLU A 293 7.91 18.48 -15.88
CA GLU A 293 6.46 18.53 -16.11
C GLU A 293 5.80 17.20 -15.77
N ILE A 294 4.54 17.29 -15.31
CA ILE A 294 3.58 16.18 -15.22
C ILE A 294 2.31 16.67 -15.91
N VAL A 295 1.99 16.12 -17.08
CA VAL A 295 0.90 16.63 -17.94
C VAL A 295 0.07 15.49 -18.53
N LEU A 296 -1.22 15.76 -18.77
CA LEU A 296 -2.06 14.87 -19.55
C LEU A 296 -1.75 15.08 -21.03
N ASN A 297 -1.56 13.99 -21.75
CA ASN A 297 -1.34 13.99 -23.19
C ASN A 297 -2.00 12.79 -23.86
N GLU A 298 -2.22 12.89 -25.18
CA GLU A 298 -2.86 11.87 -26.01
C GLU A 298 -4.31 11.51 -25.60
N GLY A 299 -5.14 11.10 -26.57
CA GLY A 299 -6.51 10.65 -26.27
C GLY A 299 -7.47 11.75 -25.79
N ASP A 300 -8.43 11.35 -24.96
CA ASP A 300 -9.58 12.10 -24.44
C ASP A 300 -9.23 12.93 -23.18
N ILE A 301 -8.14 13.71 -23.24
CA ILE A 301 -7.61 14.45 -22.09
C ILE A 301 -8.62 15.37 -21.39
N SER A 302 -9.69 15.82 -22.05
CA SER A 302 -10.73 16.67 -21.45
C SER A 302 -11.58 15.93 -20.43
N ASP A 303 -11.66 14.61 -20.52
CA ASP A 303 -12.40 13.75 -19.59
C ASP A 303 -11.53 13.40 -18.35
N PHE A 304 -10.28 13.88 -18.27
CA PHE A 304 -9.38 13.65 -17.14
C PHE A 304 -8.88 14.98 -16.56
N GLN A 305 -8.78 15.06 -15.23
CA GLN A 305 -8.33 16.24 -14.52
C GLN A 305 -7.27 15.88 -13.48
N MET A 306 -6.19 16.64 -13.43
CA MET A 306 -5.14 16.52 -12.41
C MET A 306 -4.45 17.86 -12.20
N ASN A 307 -3.85 18.07 -11.03
CA ASN A 307 -3.08 19.28 -10.72
C ASN A 307 -1.88 18.97 -9.81
N PRO A 308 -0.89 18.20 -10.29
CA PRO A 308 0.34 17.96 -9.55
C PRO A 308 1.17 19.25 -9.43
N ASP A 309 1.73 19.49 -8.24
CA ASP A 309 2.57 20.64 -7.91
C ASP A 309 3.87 20.15 -7.25
N ILE A 310 4.77 19.60 -8.07
CA ILE A 310 6.08 19.10 -7.65
C ILE A 310 7.13 19.44 -8.70
N GLN A 311 8.31 19.86 -8.25
CA GLN A 311 9.44 20.21 -9.13
C GLN A 311 10.67 19.33 -8.89
N SER A 312 10.74 18.66 -7.73
CA SER A 312 11.84 17.75 -7.40
C SER A 312 11.44 16.75 -6.33
N LEU A 313 12.08 15.58 -6.34
CA LEU A 313 12.04 14.59 -5.26
C LEU A 313 13.45 14.37 -4.73
N ALA A 314 13.67 14.60 -3.44
CA ALA A 314 14.90 14.21 -2.75
C ALA A 314 15.01 12.68 -2.66
N PRO A 315 16.21 12.12 -2.38
CA PRO A 315 16.35 10.70 -2.07
C PRO A 315 15.37 10.25 -0.99
N GLU A 316 14.74 9.09 -1.19
CA GLU A 316 13.72 8.49 -0.32
C GLU A 316 12.41 9.29 -0.18
N GLU A 317 12.23 10.38 -0.92
CA GLU A 317 11.00 11.17 -0.93
C GLU A 317 9.94 10.57 -1.87
N SER A 318 8.68 10.69 -1.47
CA SER A 318 7.52 10.31 -2.27
C SER A 318 6.53 11.46 -2.40
N TYR A 319 5.80 11.50 -3.51
CA TYR A 319 4.76 12.49 -3.81
C TYR A 319 3.50 11.82 -4.35
N ASP A 320 2.36 12.14 -3.73
CA ASP A 320 1.04 11.67 -4.16
C ASP A 320 0.32 12.77 -4.94
N PHE A 321 -0.34 12.40 -6.04
CA PHE A 321 -1.27 13.28 -6.75
C PHE A 321 -2.52 12.54 -7.19
N GLU A 322 -3.64 13.26 -7.26
CA GLU A 322 -4.93 12.71 -7.67
C GLU A 322 -5.21 12.98 -9.14
N VAL A 323 -5.82 12.00 -9.80
CA VAL A 323 -6.37 12.09 -11.15
C VAL A 323 -7.84 11.74 -11.09
N THR A 324 -8.67 12.61 -11.65
CA THR A 324 -10.12 12.47 -11.72
C THR A 324 -10.56 12.20 -13.14
N PHE A 325 -11.25 11.08 -13.36
CA PHE A 325 -11.98 10.79 -14.60
C PHE A 325 -13.40 11.35 -14.48
N ALA A 326 -13.79 12.25 -15.39
CA ALA A 326 -15.04 13.00 -15.41
C ALA A 326 -15.60 13.12 -16.84
N PRO A 327 -16.11 12.02 -17.42
CA PRO A 327 -16.52 12.00 -18.82
C PRO A 327 -17.84 12.74 -19.07
N GLU A 328 -17.90 13.55 -20.13
CA GLU A 328 -19.15 14.22 -20.56
C GLU A 328 -19.87 13.48 -21.70
N THR A 329 -19.21 12.50 -22.33
CA THR A 329 -19.73 11.74 -23.48
C THR A 329 -19.49 10.25 -23.30
N SER A 330 -20.42 9.43 -23.79
CA SER A 330 -20.35 7.97 -23.67
C SER A 330 -19.28 7.34 -24.57
N GLY A 331 -18.75 6.19 -24.17
CA GLY A 331 -17.79 5.37 -24.92
C GLY A 331 -16.51 5.11 -24.15
N ASP A 332 -15.62 4.29 -24.72
CA ASP A 332 -14.28 4.07 -24.18
C ASP A 332 -13.47 5.36 -24.27
N LYS A 333 -12.89 5.76 -23.13
CA LYS A 333 -12.05 6.94 -22.96
C LYS A 333 -10.65 6.52 -22.60
N SER A 334 -9.66 7.19 -23.17
CA SER A 334 -8.26 6.93 -22.83
C SER A 334 -7.43 8.21 -22.84
N ALA A 335 -6.44 8.30 -21.97
CA ALA A 335 -5.46 9.38 -21.96
C ALA A 335 -4.12 8.85 -21.42
N LYS A 336 -3.06 9.66 -21.48
CA LYS A 336 -1.80 9.34 -20.83
C LYS A 336 -1.36 10.47 -19.91
N ILE A 337 -0.67 10.11 -18.84
CA ILE A 337 0.09 11.05 -18.02
C ILE A 337 1.54 10.93 -18.46
N SER A 338 2.14 12.02 -18.95
CA SER A 338 3.58 12.10 -19.20
C SER A 338 4.28 12.81 -18.06
N ILE A 339 5.32 12.15 -17.54
CA ILE A 339 6.20 12.65 -16.47
C ILE A 339 7.59 12.80 -17.07
N VAL A 340 8.12 14.03 -17.11
CA VAL A 340 9.46 14.31 -17.64
C VAL A 340 10.41 14.65 -16.49
N THR A 341 11.50 13.89 -16.39
CA THR A 341 12.53 14.07 -15.37
C THR A 341 13.91 14.30 -15.97
N ASN A 342 14.90 14.64 -15.15
CA ASN A 342 16.30 14.73 -15.56
C ASN A 342 16.94 13.39 -15.97
N ILE A 343 16.29 12.25 -15.68
CA ILE A 343 16.78 10.91 -16.04
C ILE A 343 16.02 10.26 -17.21
N GLY A 344 14.90 10.85 -17.64
CA GLY A 344 14.07 10.32 -18.72
C GLY A 344 12.59 10.70 -18.61
N SER A 345 11.79 10.18 -19.53
CA SER A 345 10.34 10.38 -19.58
C SER A 345 9.61 9.07 -19.28
N TYR A 346 8.53 9.17 -18.51
CA TYR A 346 7.68 8.05 -18.08
C TYR A 346 6.24 8.34 -18.46
N ASN A 347 5.47 7.28 -18.73
CA ASN A 347 4.06 7.40 -19.07
C ASN A 347 3.20 6.51 -18.17
N ILE A 348 2.00 6.97 -17.86
CA ILE A 348 0.95 6.18 -17.21
C ILE A 348 -0.26 6.17 -18.15
N ASP A 349 -0.71 4.98 -18.54
CA ASP A 349 -1.90 4.83 -19.39
C ASP A 349 -3.18 4.95 -18.54
N LEU A 350 -4.10 5.81 -18.95
CA LEU A 350 -5.42 5.98 -18.33
C LEU A 350 -6.50 5.43 -19.28
N GLN A 351 -7.43 4.67 -18.74
CA GLN A 351 -8.61 4.21 -19.47
C GLN A 351 -9.86 4.22 -18.58
N GLY A 352 -11.04 4.33 -19.19
CA GLY A 352 -12.32 4.18 -18.51
C GLY A 352 -13.45 4.11 -19.55
N ASN A 353 -14.57 3.49 -19.20
CA ASN A 353 -15.74 3.41 -20.08
C ASN A 353 -16.84 4.34 -19.57
N ALA A 354 -17.21 5.33 -20.37
CA ALA A 354 -18.27 6.26 -20.02
C ALA A 354 -19.64 5.71 -20.48
N VAL A 355 -20.54 5.46 -19.54
CA VAL A 355 -21.89 4.92 -19.81
C VAL A 355 -22.98 5.97 -19.55
N PHE A 356 -24.13 5.81 -20.21
CA PHE A 356 -25.31 6.57 -19.80
C PHE A 356 -25.81 6.05 -18.44
N PRO A 357 -26.36 6.91 -17.57
CA PRO A 357 -27.04 6.43 -16.37
C PRO A 357 -28.16 5.46 -16.75
N GLU A 358 -28.31 4.39 -15.98
CA GLU A 358 -29.36 3.41 -16.25
C GLU A 358 -30.75 4.08 -16.17
N PRO A 359 -31.65 3.81 -17.14
CA PRO A 359 -32.97 4.42 -17.12
C PRO A 359 -33.76 4.06 -15.85
N VAL A 360 -34.21 5.08 -15.13
CA VAL A 360 -34.99 4.93 -13.89
C VAL A 360 -36.49 4.93 -14.19
N VAL A 361 -37.24 4.08 -13.48
CA VAL A 361 -38.71 4.05 -13.56
C VAL A 361 -39.29 5.31 -12.93
N ASN A 362 -40.15 6.01 -13.67
CA ASN A 362 -40.79 7.23 -13.17
C ASN A 362 -42.07 6.92 -12.38
N PHE A 363 -42.03 7.17 -11.06
CA PHE A 363 -43.17 7.02 -10.18
C PHE A 363 -43.79 8.38 -9.86
N SER A 364 -45.06 8.58 -10.25
CA SER A 364 -45.78 9.82 -9.93
C SER A 364 -46.13 9.94 -8.44
N ASP A 365 -46.20 8.81 -7.73
CA ASP A 365 -46.58 8.73 -6.32
C ASP A 365 -45.36 8.37 -5.47
N ALA A 366 -44.93 9.30 -4.63
CA ALA A 366 -43.75 9.12 -3.77
C ALA A 366 -43.95 8.02 -2.72
N ALA A 367 -45.18 7.80 -2.24
CA ALA A 367 -45.46 6.73 -1.29
C ALA A 367 -45.37 5.35 -1.96
N PHE A 368 -45.75 5.25 -3.23
CA PHE A 368 -45.56 4.03 -4.01
C PHE A 368 -44.07 3.72 -4.21
N LYS A 369 -43.28 4.69 -4.68
CA LYS A 369 -41.81 4.52 -4.81
C LYS A 369 -41.18 4.12 -3.48
N ALA A 370 -41.48 4.83 -2.40
CA ALA A 370 -40.95 4.52 -1.07
C ALA A 370 -41.32 3.10 -0.63
N SER A 371 -42.55 2.65 -0.89
CA SER A 371 -42.95 1.29 -0.58
C SER A 371 -42.15 0.25 -1.38
N LEU A 372 -41.83 0.52 -2.65
CA LEU A 372 -41.01 -0.40 -3.47
C LEU A 372 -39.56 -0.49 -2.96
N LEU A 373 -38.96 0.64 -2.57
CA LEU A 373 -37.61 0.67 -1.99
C LEU A 373 -37.50 -0.13 -0.67
N GLU A 374 -38.59 -0.23 0.09
CA GLU A 374 -38.66 -0.98 1.35
C GLU A 374 -38.86 -2.51 1.17
N HIS A 375 -39.09 -2.99 -0.05
CA HIS A 375 -39.23 -4.44 -0.31
C HIS A 375 -37.93 -5.19 0.00
N GLY A 376 -38.05 -6.33 0.67
CA GLY A 376 -36.90 -7.14 1.09
C GLY A 376 -36.08 -6.52 2.23
N LEU A 377 -36.46 -5.32 2.70
CA LEU A 377 -35.86 -4.64 3.85
C LEU A 377 -36.84 -4.69 5.03
N SER A 378 -37.84 -3.81 5.06
CA SER A 378 -38.88 -3.77 6.09
C SER A 378 -40.16 -4.51 5.67
N ILE A 379 -40.41 -4.62 4.37
CA ILE A 379 -41.54 -5.39 3.82
C ILE A 379 -41.07 -6.80 3.49
N SER A 380 -41.66 -7.79 4.15
CA SER A 380 -41.35 -9.22 3.98
C SER A 380 -42.62 -10.06 3.79
N GLY A 381 -42.43 -11.27 3.25
CA GLY A 381 -43.52 -12.20 2.94
C GLY A 381 -43.12 -13.21 1.86
N GLU A 382 -44.04 -14.10 1.52
CA GLU A 382 -43.82 -15.08 0.46
C GLU A 382 -43.61 -14.40 -0.91
N GLY A 383 -42.50 -14.75 -1.56
CA GLY A 383 -42.13 -14.19 -2.87
C GLY A 383 -41.69 -12.74 -2.84
N ILE A 384 -41.46 -12.13 -1.66
CA ILE A 384 -40.95 -10.76 -1.56
C ILE A 384 -39.42 -10.80 -1.44
N SER A 385 -38.74 -10.26 -2.45
CA SER A 385 -37.31 -9.96 -2.41
C SER A 385 -37.07 -8.46 -2.57
N LYS A 386 -35.81 -8.06 -2.38
CA LYS A 386 -35.37 -6.68 -2.63
C LYS A 386 -35.57 -6.30 -4.10
N ILE A 387 -36.07 -5.09 -4.35
CA ILE A 387 -36.29 -4.55 -5.70
C ILE A 387 -35.12 -3.65 -6.10
N ASP A 388 -34.83 -2.61 -5.31
CA ASP A 388 -33.60 -1.82 -5.42
C ASP A 388 -32.43 -2.74 -5.09
N THR A 389 -31.75 -3.29 -6.07
CA THR A 389 -30.64 -4.25 -5.90
C THR A 389 -29.30 -3.57 -5.67
N ASN A 390 -29.09 -2.38 -6.22
CA ASN A 390 -27.82 -1.66 -6.13
C ASN A 390 -27.72 -0.69 -4.92
N ASN A 391 -28.82 -0.45 -4.21
CA ASN A 391 -28.97 0.49 -3.07
C ASN A 391 -28.75 1.97 -3.41
N ASP A 392 -29.01 2.39 -4.65
CA ASP A 392 -28.86 3.80 -5.02
C ASP A 392 -30.09 4.66 -4.70
N GLY A 393 -31.18 4.04 -4.22
CA GLY A 393 -32.42 4.73 -3.85
C GLY A 393 -33.33 5.08 -5.03
N GLU A 394 -32.96 4.64 -6.23
CA GLU A 394 -33.79 4.64 -7.42
C GLU A 394 -34.21 3.20 -7.78
N ILE A 395 -35.20 3.05 -8.66
CA ILE A 395 -35.53 1.73 -9.24
C ILE A 395 -35.23 1.81 -10.72
N GLN A 396 -34.20 1.11 -11.19
CA GLN A 396 -33.89 1.07 -12.62
C GLN A 396 -34.90 0.19 -13.37
N LEU A 397 -35.06 0.45 -14.67
CA LEU A 397 -35.88 -0.40 -15.55
C LEU A 397 -35.39 -1.85 -15.54
N SER A 398 -34.08 -2.05 -15.48
CA SER A 398 -33.43 -3.37 -15.36
C SER A 398 -33.90 -4.11 -14.11
N GLU A 399 -33.94 -3.43 -12.96
CA GLU A 399 -34.41 -3.98 -11.70
C GLU A 399 -35.89 -4.35 -11.76
N ALA A 400 -36.74 -3.43 -12.22
CA ALA A 400 -38.18 -3.66 -12.35
C ALA A 400 -38.51 -4.82 -13.31
N GLU A 401 -37.81 -4.91 -14.45
CA GLU A 401 -37.99 -6.00 -15.41
C GLU A 401 -37.46 -7.34 -14.89
N SER A 402 -36.40 -7.33 -14.08
CA SER A 402 -35.86 -8.55 -13.46
C SER A 402 -36.75 -9.10 -12.34
N TYR A 403 -37.53 -8.23 -11.70
CA TYR A 403 -38.34 -8.59 -10.54
C TYR A 403 -39.56 -9.44 -10.94
N ASN A 404 -39.62 -10.67 -10.41
CA ASN A 404 -40.70 -11.64 -10.67
C ASN A 404 -41.50 -12.03 -9.41
N GLY A 405 -41.25 -11.33 -8.31
CA GLY A 405 -41.81 -11.62 -7.00
C GLY A 405 -43.22 -11.06 -6.77
N THR A 406 -43.56 -10.95 -5.48
CA THR A 406 -44.78 -10.33 -4.99
C THR A 406 -44.53 -8.85 -4.71
N ILE A 407 -45.26 -7.95 -5.36
CA ILE A 407 -45.32 -6.55 -4.94
C ILE A 407 -46.42 -6.40 -3.89
N LYS A 408 -46.04 -5.93 -2.70
CA LYS A 408 -46.92 -5.71 -1.55
C LYS A 408 -46.76 -4.29 -1.00
N CYS A 409 -47.75 -3.45 -1.27
CA CYS A 409 -47.78 -2.05 -0.85
C CYS A 409 -49.09 -1.77 -0.10
N HIS A 410 -49.17 -2.16 1.18
CA HIS A 410 -50.40 -2.05 1.99
C HIS A 410 -50.41 -0.77 2.82
N ASP A 411 -51.60 -0.17 2.99
CA ASP A 411 -51.87 0.88 3.98
C ASP A 411 -50.88 2.06 3.94
N ALA A 412 -50.36 2.38 2.74
CA ALA A 412 -49.29 3.36 2.53
C ALA A 412 -49.82 4.73 2.03
N GLY A 413 -51.14 4.86 1.89
CA GLY A 413 -51.77 6.08 1.38
C GLY A 413 -51.56 6.33 -0.11
N ILE A 414 -51.23 5.27 -0.88
CA ILE A 414 -50.90 5.35 -2.30
C ILE A 414 -52.14 5.77 -3.11
N SER A 415 -51.94 6.70 -4.04
CA SER A 415 -52.99 7.27 -4.90
C SER A 415 -52.79 6.98 -6.38
N SER A 416 -51.58 6.60 -6.80
CA SER A 416 -51.26 6.19 -8.17
C SER A 416 -50.23 5.06 -8.17
N LEU A 417 -50.41 4.11 -9.09
CA LEU A 417 -49.44 3.04 -9.36
C LEU A 417 -48.57 3.32 -10.60
N SER A 418 -48.54 4.55 -11.12
CA SER A 418 -47.68 4.90 -12.26
C SER A 418 -46.25 4.41 -12.04
N GLY A 419 -45.69 3.71 -13.03
CA GLY A 419 -44.42 2.99 -12.94
C GLY A 419 -44.58 1.47 -12.77
N ILE A 420 -45.76 0.98 -12.36
CA ILE A 420 -46.02 -0.47 -12.25
C ILE A 420 -45.91 -1.20 -13.59
N GLU A 421 -46.10 -0.50 -14.72
CA GLU A 421 -45.98 -1.03 -16.08
C GLU A 421 -44.56 -1.53 -16.41
N ALA A 422 -43.53 -1.09 -15.68
CA ALA A 422 -42.17 -1.58 -15.80
C ALA A 422 -42.01 -3.02 -15.24
N PHE A 423 -42.84 -3.41 -14.28
CA PHE A 423 -42.77 -4.69 -13.56
C PHE A 423 -43.49 -5.82 -14.31
N LYS A 424 -43.02 -6.15 -15.52
CA LYS A 424 -43.71 -7.08 -16.44
C LYS A 424 -43.81 -8.52 -15.94
N ASN A 425 -42.89 -8.93 -15.08
CA ASN A 425 -42.73 -10.33 -14.66
C ASN A 425 -43.34 -10.67 -13.29
N ILE A 426 -43.99 -9.71 -12.62
CA ILE A 426 -44.62 -9.96 -11.32
C ILE A 426 -45.81 -10.90 -11.47
N THR A 427 -45.91 -11.82 -10.51
CA THR A 427 -46.99 -12.82 -10.48
C THR A 427 -48.06 -12.49 -9.44
N ARG A 428 -47.75 -11.60 -8.49
CA ARG A 428 -48.63 -11.25 -7.37
C ARG A 428 -48.53 -9.76 -7.08
N LEU A 429 -49.68 -9.08 -7.09
CA LEU A 429 -49.78 -7.67 -6.73
C LEU A 429 -50.80 -7.48 -5.61
N SER A 430 -50.40 -6.79 -4.55
CA SER A 430 -51.29 -6.45 -3.45
C SER A 430 -51.10 -5.00 -2.98
N VAL A 431 -52.15 -4.20 -3.20
CA VAL A 431 -52.23 -2.76 -2.93
C VAL A 431 -53.41 -2.44 -1.99
N LEU A 432 -53.65 -3.33 -1.02
CA LEU A 432 -54.72 -3.25 -0.03
C LEU A 432 -54.66 -1.95 0.78
N GLY A 433 -55.81 -1.33 1.04
CA GLY A 433 -55.90 -0.24 2.03
C GLY A 433 -55.29 1.09 1.58
N ASN A 434 -55.43 1.42 0.30
CA ASN A 434 -54.87 2.64 -0.28
C ASN A 434 -55.99 3.59 -0.77
N ASN A 435 -55.59 4.67 -1.44
CA ASN A 435 -56.48 5.72 -1.94
C ASN A 435 -56.63 5.66 -3.47
N LEU A 436 -56.50 4.46 -4.07
CA LEU A 436 -56.57 4.30 -5.53
C LEU A 436 -58.01 4.49 -6.02
N THR A 437 -58.20 5.37 -6.99
CA THR A 437 -59.47 5.56 -7.71
C THR A 437 -59.48 4.83 -9.07
N SER A 438 -58.28 4.62 -9.62
CA SER A 438 -58.00 3.82 -10.81
C SER A 438 -56.51 3.45 -10.80
N PHE A 439 -56.14 2.44 -11.58
CA PHE A 439 -54.76 2.12 -11.92
C PHE A 439 -54.75 1.28 -13.21
N ASP A 440 -53.60 1.22 -13.87
CA ASP A 440 -53.39 0.39 -15.05
C ASP A 440 -52.41 -0.74 -14.73
N ILE A 441 -52.83 -1.98 -14.98
CA ILE A 441 -52.00 -3.19 -14.86
C ILE A 441 -51.98 -3.99 -16.16
N SER A 442 -52.31 -3.36 -17.29
CA SER A 442 -52.38 -3.99 -18.62
C SER A 442 -51.07 -4.63 -19.06
N HIS A 443 -49.94 -4.12 -18.56
CA HIS A 443 -48.60 -4.62 -18.86
C HIS A 443 -48.14 -5.75 -17.92
N ASN A 444 -48.78 -5.91 -16.77
CA ASN A 444 -48.46 -6.96 -15.78
C ASN A 444 -49.20 -8.27 -16.12
N THR A 445 -49.00 -8.76 -17.33
CA THR A 445 -49.77 -9.90 -17.91
C THR A 445 -49.51 -11.24 -17.22
N ALA A 446 -48.40 -11.36 -16.48
CA ALA A 446 -48.04 -12.54 -15.68
C ALA A 446 -48.77 -12.64 -14.33
N LEU A 447 -49.63 -11.67 -13.97
CA LEU A 447 -50.34 -11.68 -12.69
C LEU A 447 -51.29 -12.89 -12.56
N VAL A 448 -51.07 -13.66 -11.50
CA VAL A 448 -51.91 -14.79 -11.05
C VAL A 448 -52.77 -14.39 -9.85
N PHE A 449 -52.31 -13.43 -9.05
CA PHE A 449 -53.00 -12.92 -7.87
C PHE A 449 -53.06 -11.40 -7.87
N LEU A 450 -54.27 -10.86 -7.67
CA LEU A 450 -54.49 -9.44 -7.47
C LEU A 450 -55.28 -9.20 -6.18
N ASN A 451 -54.78 -8.32 -5.32
CA ASN A 451 -55.55 -7.77 -4.22
C ASN A 451 -55.49 -6.24 -4.21
N CYS A 452 -56.57 -5.62 -4.65
CA CYS A 452 -56.82 -4.18 -4.67
C CYS A 452 -58.01 -3.80 -3.75
N SER A 453 -58.27 -4.60 -2.71
CA SER A 453 -59.37 -4.35 -1.77
C SER A 453 -59.13 -3.09 -0.95
N ALA A 454 -60.20 -2.55 -0.35
CA ALA A 454 -60.17 -1.36 0.50
C ALA A 454 -59.48 -0.17 -0.19
N ASN A 455 -60.01 0.18 -1.37
CA ASN A 455 -59.63 1.36 -2.15
C ASN A 455 -60.91 2.11 -2.56
N GLN A 456 -60.81 3.03 -3.52
CA GLN A 456 -61.93 3.87 -4.01
C GLN A 456 -62.19 3.61 -5.50
N LEU A 457 -61.95 2.38 -5.97
CA LEU A 457 -62.06 2.02 -7.38
C LEU A 457 -63.51 2.06 -7.84
N THR A 458 -63.78 2.79 -8.93
CA THR A 458 -65.10 2.81 -9.58
C THR A 458 -65.18 1.85 -10.78
N SER A 459 -64.02 1.52 -11.35
CA SER A 459 -63.82 0.48 -12.36
C SER A 459 -62.55 -0.31 -12.06
N LEU A 460 -62.48 -1.51 -12.60
CA LEU A 460 -61.30 -2.37 -12.56
C LEU A 460 -61.19 -3.09 -13.91
N ASP A 461 -60.15 -2.77 -14.67
CA ASP A 461 -59.83 -3.48 -15.91
C ASP A 461 -58.78 -4.55 -15.64
N VAL A 462 -59.14 -5.80 -15.92
CA VAL A 462 -58.29 -6.99 -15.78
C VAL A 462 -58.25 -7.80 -17.07
N SER A 463 -58.65 -7.20 -18.20
CA SER A 463 -58.82 -7.88 -19.49
C SER A 463 -57.52 -8.44 -20.05
N ASN A 464 -56.38 -7.79 -19.80
CA ASN A 464 -55.05 -8.25 -20.21
C ASN A 464 -54.40 -9.23 -19.20
N ASN A 465 -54.95 -9.35 -18.00
CA ASN A 465 -54.39 -10.19 -16.92
C ASN A 465 -55.06 -11.58 -16.94
N THR A 466 -54.99 -12.26 -18.08
CA THR A 466 -55.71 -13.53 -18.35
C THR A 466 -55.25 -14.70 -17.48
N ALA A 467 -54.06 -14.60 -16.87
CA ALA A 467 -53.50 -15.59 -15.95
C ALA A 467 -54.06 -15.50 -14.53
N LEU A 468 -54.90 -14.50 -14.21
CA LEU A 468 -55.45 -14.32 -12.85
C LEU A 468 -56.27 -15.54 -12.40
N GLU A 469 -55.83 -16.14 -11.30
CA GLU A 469 -56.54 -17.21 -10.60
C GLU A 469 -57.30 -16.70 -9.38
N THR A 470 -56.90 -15.57 -8.80
CA THR A 470 -57.58 -14.98 -7.64
C THR A 470 -57.61 -13.47 -7.68
N ILE A 471 -58.80 -12.91 -7.49
CA ILE A 471 -59.03 -11.46 -7.45
C ILE A 471 -59.73 -11.09 -6.13
N TYR A 472 -59.07 -10.22 -5.36
CA TYR A 472 -59.65 -9.52 -4.22
C TYR A 472 -59.84 -8.04 -4.58
N CYS A 473 -61.08 -7.64 -4.83
CA CYS A 473 -61.47 -6.25 -5.12
C CYS A 473 -62.57 -5.77 -4.17
N SER A 474 -62.61 -6.31 -2.96
CA SER A 474 -63.65 -6.04 -1.96
C SER A 474 -63.52 -4.65 -1.35
N ASN A 475 -64.63 -4.07 -0.88
CA ASN A 475 -64.64 -2.72 -0.29
C ASN A 475 -64.09 -1.67 -1.27
N ASN A 476 -64.76 -1.55 -2.42
CA ASN A 476 -64.51 -0.52 -3.43
C ASN A 476 -65.86 0.08 -3.85
N GLU A 477 -65.89 0.85 -4.94
CA GLU A 477 -67.10 1.45 -5.50
C GLU A 477 -67.46 0.89 -6.88
N LEU A 478 -67.07 -0.35 -7.17
CA LEU A 478 -67.27 -0.96 -8.49
C LEU A 478 -68.76 -1.09 -8.83
N ILE A 479 -69.15 -0.59 -9.99
CA ILE A 479 -70.54 -0.68 -10.51
C ILE A 479 -70.70 -1.85 -11.47
N SER A 480 -69.62 -2.20 -12.18
CA SER A 480 -69.49 -3.36 -13.04
C SER A 480 -68.10 -3.98 -12.89
N LEU A 481 -67.99 -5.26 -13.24
CA LEU A 481 -66.73 -5.99 -13.28
C LEU A 481 -66.80 -6.98 -14.44
N ASP A 482 -65.96 -6.77 -15.45
CA ASP A 482 -65.85 -7.68 -16.59
C ASP A 482 -64.74 -8.70 -16.31
N LEU A 483 -65.10 -9.98 -16.33
CA LEU A 483 -64.21 -11.11 -16.06
C LEU A 483 -64.16 -12.10 -17.25
N THR A 484 -64.64 -11.68 -18.42
CA THR A 484 -64.77 -12.56 -19.60
C THR A 484 -63.44 -13.11 -20.10
N GLN A 485 -62.33 -12.41 -19.85
CA GLN A 485 -60.99 -12.84 -20.23
C GLN A 485 -60.25 -13.63 -19.13
N ASN A 486 -60.73 -13.60 -17.88
CA ASN A 486 -60.06 -14.22 -16.73
C ASN A 486 -60.54 -15.66 -16.53
N VAL A 487 -60.46 -16.48 -17.58
CA VAL A 487 -61.02 -17.85 -17.60
C VAL A 487 -60.37 -18.80 -16.58
N SER A 488 -59.17 -18.45 -16.10
CA SER A 488 -58.41 -19.21 -15.09
C SER A 488 -58.85 -18.95 -13.64
N LEU A 489 -59.82 -18.07 -13.42
CA LEU A 489 -60.22 -17.62 -12.09
C LEU A 489 -60.82 -18.76 -11.24
N LYS A 490 -60.25 -18.98 -10.05
CA LYS A 490 -60.70 -19.94 -9.02
C LYS A 490 -61.34 -19.24 -7.81
N GLY A 491 -60.91 -18.02 -7.50
CA GLY A 491 -61.44 -17.23 -6.38
C GLY A 491 -61.78 -15.80 -6.75
N LEU A 492 -63.01 -15.38 -6.47
CA LEU A 492 -63.49 -14.01 -6.67
C LEU A 492 -64.06 -13.43 -5.39
N TYR A 493 -63.46 -12.33 -4.92
CA TYR A 493 -63.86 -11.60 -3.73
C TYR A 493 -64.17 -10.14 -4.09
N CYS A 494 -65.42 -9.90 -4.47
CA CYS A 494 -65.93 -8.61 -4.93
C CYS A 494 -67.02 -8.03 -4.00
N ASN A 495 -67.02 -8.45 -2.72
CA ASN A 495 -68.01 -8.00 -1.74
C ASN A 495 -67.86 -6.54 -1.33
N ASN A 496 -68.94 -5.93 -0.82
CA ASN A 496 -69.01 -4.51 -0.48
C ASN A 496 -68.61 -3.62 -1.67
N ASN A 497 -69.36 -3.74 -2.76
CA ASN A 497 -69.26 -2.91 -3.95
C ASN A 497 -70.67 -2.42 -4.34
N LYS A 498 -70.81 -1.82 -5.52
CA LYS A 498 -72.07 -1.32 -6.07
C LYS A 498 -72.49 -2.12 -7.31
N LEU A 499 -72.08 -3.40 -7.41
CA LEU A 499 -72.33 -4.23 -8.58
C LEU A 499 -73.83 -4.47 -8.75
N THR A 500 -74.36 -4.15 -9.92
CA THR A 500 -75.76 -4.42 -10.30
C THR A 500 -75.92 -5.73 -11.05
N HIS A 501 -74.85 -6.16 -11.73
CA HIS A 501 -74.75 -7.39 -12.50
C HIS A 501 -73.35 -7.98 -12.30
N LEU A 502 -73.26 -9.31 -12.37
CA LEU A 502 -72.00 -10.04 -12.30
C LEU A 502 -72.06 -11.22 -13.28
N ASN A 503 -71.35 -11.11 -14.40
CA ASN A 503 -71.25 -12.18 -15.38
C ASN A 503 -69.98 -13.00 -15.11
N ILE A 504 -70.16 -14.26 -14.73
CA ILE A 504 -69.08 -15.21 -14.42
C ILE A 504 -69.17 -16.48 -15.26
N GLN A 505 -69.92 -16.46 -16.37
CA GLN A 505 -70.19 -17.66 -17.17
C GLN A 505 -68.93 -18.25 -17.83
N GLN A 506 -67.89 -17.44 -18.04
CA GLN A 506 -66.61 -17.89 -18.61
C GLN A 506 -65.62 -18.40 -17.54
N ASN A 507 -65.88 -18.11 -16.26
CA ASN A 507 -65.01 -18.50 -15.15
C ASN A 507 -65.41 -19.90 -14.62
N VAL A 508 -65.40 -20.90 -15.50
CA VAL A 508 -65.89 -22.26 -15.21
C VAL A 508 -65.06 -22.97 -14.12
N GLY A 509 -63.83 -22.52 -13.88
CA GLY A 509 -62.95 -22.99 -12.81
C GLY A 509 -63.24 -22.40 -11.42
N LEU A 510 -64.25 -21.53 -11.27
CA LEU A 510 -64.49 -20.82 -10.02
C LEU A 510 -64.94 -21.76 -8.89
N GLU A 511 -64.21 -21.73 -7.78
CA GLU A 511 -64.45 -22.53 -6.56
C GLU A 511 -65.01 -21.68 -5.41
N HIS A 512 -64.62 -20.42 -5.35
CA HIS A 512 -64.97 -19.48 -4.28
C HIS A 512 -65.55 -18.19 -4.84
N LEU A 513 -66.80 -17.89 -4.49
CA LEU A 513 -67.48 -16.66 -4.90
C LEU A 513 -68.01 -15.88 -3.69
N TYR A 514 -67.46 -14.69 -3.48
CA TYR A 514 -67.81 -13.76 -2.42
C TYR A 514 -68.28 -12.45 -3.05
N CYS A 515 -69.58 -12.34 -3.27
CA CYS A 515 -70.24 -11.19 -3.90
C CYS A 515 -71.28 -10.53 -2.99
N GLN A 516 -71.20 -10.77 -1.67
CA GLN A 516 -72.12 -10.19 -0.70
C GLN A 516 -72.06 -8.66 -0.62
N ALA A 517 -73.14 -8.04 -0.14
CA ALA A 517 -73.25 -6.59 0.00
C ALA A 517 -72.99 -5.86 -1.33
N ASN A 518 -73.79 -6.22 -2.33
CA ASN A 518 -73.85 -5.59 -3.65
C ASN A 518 -75.32 -5.25 -3.97
N GLN A 519 -75.63 -4.93 -5.23
CA GLN A 519 -76.97 -4.59 -5.70
C GLN A 519 -77.46 -5.59 -6.76
N LEU A 520 -77.00 -6.85 -6.69
CA LEU A 520 -77.32 -7.87 -7.69
C LEU A 520 -78.80 -8.25 -7.61
N THR A 521 -79.48 -8.22 -8.76
CA THR A 521 -80.87 -8.69 -8.90
C THR A 521 -80.98 -10.10 -9.48
N LEU A 522 -79.94 -10.52 -10.19
CA LEU A 522 -79.75 -11.83 -10.79
C LEU A 522 -78.30 -12.28 -10.55
N LEU A 523 -78.13 -13.57 -10.24
CA LEU A 523 -76.83 -14.23 -10.17
C LEU A 523 -76.94 -15.58 -10.85
N GLU A 524 -76.24 -15.75 -11.96
CA GLU A 524 -76.21 -16.99 -12.73
C GLU A 524 -74.92 -17.75 -12.45
N VAL A 525 -75.04 -18.92 -11.82
CA VAL A 525 -73.89 -19.75 -11.41
C VAL A 525 -73.86 -21.13 -12.08
N TYR A 526 -74.75 -21.40 -13.03
CA TYR A 526 -74.95 -22.72 -13.63
C TYR A 526 -73.74 -23.26 -14.43
N GLN A 527 -72.83 -22.38 -14.89
CA GLN A 527 -71.57 -22.77 -15.55
C GLN A 527 -70.42 -22.97 -14.54
N ASN A 528 -70.55 -22.48 -13.31
CA ASN A 528 -69.50 -22.52 -12.28
C ASN A 528 -69.63 -23.80 -11.44
N ILE A 529 -69.62 -24.96 -12.11
CA ILE A 529 -69.89 -26.28 -11.51
C ILE A 529 -68.90 -26.70 -10.42
N ASN A 530 -67.75 -26.02 -10.36
CA ASN A 530 -66.70 -26.23 -9.36
C ASN A 530 -66.92 -25.43 -8.07
N LEU A 531 -67.98 -24.62 -7.95
CA LEU A 531 -68.24 -23.84 -6.76
C LEU A 531 -68.37 -24.73 -5.51
N ILE A 532 -67.58 -24.38 -4.49
CA ILE A 532 -67.56 -24.98 -3.16
C ILE A 532 -68.19 -24.01 -2.16
N ASN A 533 -67.81 -22.72 -2.23
CA ASN A 533 -68.28 -21.68 -1.32
C ASN A 533 -68.98 -20.54 -2.08
N LEU A 534 -70.26 -20.31 -1.75
CA LEU A 534 -71.05 -19.23 -2.32
C LEU A 534 -71.54 -18.28 -1.23
N ARG A 535 -71.13 -17.02 -1.30
CA ARG A 535 -71.60 -15.92 -0.44
C ARG A 535 -72.18 -14.81 -1.29
N CYS A 536 -73.51 -14.73 -1.31
CA CYS A 536 -74.27 -13.75 -2.08
C CYS A 536 -75.30 -13.01 -1.21
N GLN A 537 -75.10 -12.99 0.11
CA GLN A 537 -76.00 -12.30 1.03
C GLN A 537 -75.99 -10.78 0.86
N LEU A 538 -77.02 -10.10 1.38
CA LEU A 538 -77.16 -8.64 1.27
C LEU A 538 -77.14 -8.17 -0.20
N ASN A 539 -77.98 -8.80 -1.02
CA ASN A 539 -78.24 -8.44 -2.42
C ASN A 539 -79.75 -8.29 -2.63
N GLN A 540 -80.20 -8.23 -3.89
CA GLN A 540 -81.61 -8.08 -4.28
C GLN A 540 -82.09 -9.27 -5.13
N LEU A 541 -81.51 -10.46 -4.91
CA LEU A 541 -81.81 -11.66 -5.71
C LEU A 541 -83.25 -12.12 -5.48
N ASN A 542 -84.00 -12.31 -6.56
CA ASN A 542 -85.37 -12.84 -6.52
C ASN A 542 -85.42 -14.36 -6.72
N SER A 543 -84.41 -14.91 -7.39
CA SER A 543 -84.19 -16.33 -7.61
C SER A 543 -82.72 -16.64 -7.51
N LEU A 544 -82.41 -17.87 -7.10
CA LEU A 544 -81.06 -18.42 -7.10
C LEU A 544 -81.16 -19.88 -7.52
N ASP A 545 -80.61 -20.20 -8.68
CA ASP A 545 -80.49 -21.58 -9.16
C ASP A 545 -79.06 -22.06 -8.92
N ILE A 546 -78.93 -23.08 -8.10
CA ILE A 546 -77.67 -23.72 -7.71
C ILE A 546 -77.68 -25.22 -8.02
N SER A 547 -78.58 -25.66 -8.90
CA SER A 547 -78.78 -27.09 -9.20
C SER A 547 -77.56 -27.75 -9.83
N GLU A 548 -76.78 -27.03 -10.63
CA GLU A 548 -75.55 -27.52 -11.26
C GLU A 548 -74.32 -27.45 -10.33
N ASN A 549 -74.40 -26.72 -9.21
CA ASN A 549 -73.29 -26.52 -8.28
C ASN A 549 -73.25 -27.62 -7.21
N VAL A 550 -73.14 -28.87 -7.66
CA VAL A 550 -73.24 -30.08 -6.81
C VAL A 550 -72.11 -30.20 -5.77
N ASN A 551 -71.05 -29.41 -5.90
CA ASN A 551 -69.91 -29.38 -4.99
C ASN A 551 -70.04 -28.39 -3.83
N LEU A 552 -71.11 -27.58 -3.80
CA LEU A 552 -71.32 -26.59 -2.74
C LEU A 552 -71.37 -27.26 -1.35
N ASP A 553 -70.50 -26.79 -0.46
CA ASP A 553 -70.48 -27.16 0.95
C ASP A 553 -70.99 -26.04 1.87
N PHE A 554 -70.94 -24.80 1.38
CA PHE A 554 -71.34 -23.60 2.10
C PHE A 554 -72.10 -22.65 1.17
N VAL A 555 -73.32 -22.29 1.58
CA VAL A 555 -74.13 -21.27 0.91
C VAL A 555 -74.63 -20.26 1.93
N ASP A 556 -74.32 -18.98 1.71
CA ASP A 556 -74.98 -17.85 2.36
C ASP A 556 -75.66 -16.98 1.32
N CYS A 557 -76.99 -17.11 1.25
CA CYS A 557 -77.88 -16.34 0.41
C CYS A 557 -78.85 -15.48 1.25
N SER A 558 -78.49 -15.19 2.50
CA SER A 558 -79.34 -14.42 3.41
C SER A 558 -79.58 -12.99 2.96
N SER A 559 -80.60 -12.33 3.50
CA SER A 559 -80.93 -10.93 3.19
C SER A 559 -81.06 -10.68 1.69
N ASN A 560 -81.94 -11.45 1.04
CA ASN A 560 -82.30 -11.35 -0.37
C ASN A 560 -83.84 -11.35 -0.50
N GLN A 561 -84.37 -11.59 -1.69
CA GLN A 561 -85.82 -11.62 -1.98
C GLN A 561 -86.31 -13.00 -2.44
N LEU A 562 -85.57 -14.07 -2.12
CA LEU A 562 -85.85 -15.42 -2.61
C LEU A 562 -87.18 -15.94 -2.10
N SER A 563 -88.06 -16.35 -3.00
CA SER A 563 -89.35 -16.97 -2.66
C SER A 563 -89.31 -18.50 -2.72
N VAL A 564 -88.36 -19.05 -3.47
CA VAL A 564 -88.08 -20.47 -3.62
C VAL A 564 -86.56 -20.64 -3.64
N LEU A 565 -86.08 -21.71 -3.00
CA LEU A 565 -84.69 -22.14 -3.07
C LEU A 565 -84.69 -23.67 -3.20
N ASN A 566 -84.15 -24.17 -4.31
CA ASN A 566 -84.01 -25.61 -4.54
C ASN A 566 -82.57 -26.03 -4.26
N ILE A 567 -82.39 -26.87 -3.24
CA ILE A 567 -81.09 -27.39 -2.79
C ILE A 567 -80.95 -28.91 -2.98
N THR A 568 -81.87 -29.55 -3.71
CA THR A 568 -81.96 -31.01 -3.80
C THR A 568 -80.74 -31.66 -4.45
N GLN A 569 -79.98 -30.92 -5.28
CA GLN A 569 -78.76 -31.40 -5.92
C GLN A 569 -77.49 -31.12 -5.07
N ASN A 570 -77.57 -30.21 -4.09
CA ASN A 570 -76.42 -29.79 -3.28
C ASN A 570 -76.24 -30.73 -2.07
N THR A 571 -76.02 -32.02 -2.35
CA THR A 571 -75.99 -33.09 -1.33
C THR A 571 -74.82 -32.98 -0.35
N LYS A 572 -73.74 -32.29 -0.73
CA LYS A 572 -72.55 -32.01 0.09
C LYS A 572 -72.69 -30.79 1.01
N LEU A 573 -73.84 -30.13 1.01
CA LEU A 573 -74.05 -28.89 1.75
C LEU A 573 -73.96 -29.13 3.26
N LYS A 574 -72.99 -28.50 3.92
CA LYS A 574 -72.78 -28.53 5.37
C LYS A 574 -73.35 -27.32 6.07
N THR A 575 -73.31 -26.15 5.42
CA THR A 575 -73.86 -24.92 5.96
C THR A 575 -74.77 -24.24 4.95
N LEU A 576 -76.00 -23.97 5.39
CA LEU A 576 -76.97 -23.18 4.65
C LEU A 576 -77.45 -22.00 5.49
N VAL A 577 -77.19 -20.80 5.00
CA VAL A 577 -77.70 -19.54 5.54
C VAL A 577 -78.63 -18.92 4.50
N CYS A 578 -79.94 -19.04 4.73
CA CYS A 578 -81.00 -18.51 3.87
C CYS A 578 -81.96 -17.57 4.62
N SER A 579 -81.53 -17.08 5.79
CA SER A 579 -82.30 -16.17 6.63
C SER A 579 -82.66 -14.86 5.92
N PHE A 580 -83.71 -14.16 6.39
CA PHE A 580 -84.15 -12.88 5.80
C PHE A 580 -84.44 -12.98 4.30
N ASN A 581 -85.33 -13.91 3.95
CA ASN A 581 -85.84 -14.11 2.59
C ASN A 581 -87.38 -14.22 2.62
N LYS A 582 -88.00 -14.66 1.52
CA LYS A 582 -89.45 -14.83 1.37
C LYS A 582 -89.82 -16.31 1.17
N LEU A 583 -89.00 -17.25 1.65
CA LEU A 583 -89.18 -18.68 1.41
C LEU A 583 -90.42 -19.20 2.13
N LYS A 584 -91.29 -19.92 1.40
CA LYS A 584 -92.50 -20.55 1.94
C LYS A 584 -92.33 -22.02 2.31
N LYS A 585 -91.37 -22.67 1.67
CA LYS A 585 -90.97 -24.06 1.88
C LYS A 585 -89.48 -24.17 1.60
N ILE A 586 -88.82 -25.09 2.29
CA ILE A 586 -87.50 -25.59 1.93
C ILE A 586 -87.52 -27.11 2.04
N ASP A 587 -86.96 -27.79 1.03
CA ASP A 587 -86.84 -29.24 1.00
C ASP A 587 -85.42 -29.63 1.37
N LEU A 588 -85.27 -30.35 2.49
CA LEU A 588 -83.98 -30.73 3.08
C LEU A 588 -83.67 -32.21 2.89
N LEU A 589 -84.52 -32.98 2.19
CA LEU A 589 -84.48 -34.45 2.15
C LEU A 589 -83.14 -35.01 1.65
N GLN A 590 -82.50 -34.30 0.71
CA GLN A 590 -81.25 -34.73 0.09
C GLN A 590 -79.99 -34.18 0.78
N ASN A 591 -80.12 -33.17 1.65
CA ASN A 591 -78.98 -32.46 2.26
C ASN A 591 -78.56 -33.12 3.58
N LYS A 592 -78.22 -34.40 3.53
CA LYS A 592 -77.96 -35.22 4.73
C LYS A 592 -76.69 -34.80 5.49
N GLU A 593 -75.77 -34.13 4.81
CA GLU A 593 -74.53 -33.60 5.41
C GLU A 593 -74.72 -32.28 6.16
N LEU A 594 -75.92 -31.70 6.18
CA LEU A 594 -76.17 -30.38 6.76
C LEU A 594 -75.92 -30.36 8.27
N GLU A 595 -74.99 -29.50 8.69
CA GLU A 595 -74.59 -29.30 10.09
C GLU A 595 -75.17 -28.00 10.66
N TYR A 596 -75.29 -26.96 9.82
CA TYR A 596 -75.75 -25.64 10.24
C TYR A 596 -76.84 -25.13 9.29
N LEU A 597 -78.04 -24.92 9.84
CA LEU A 597 -79.17 -24.36 9.10
C LEU A 597 -79.67 -23.08 9.76
N TYR A 598 -79.61 -21.99 8.99
CA TYR A 598 -80.16 -20.70 9.35
C TYR A 598 -81.21 -20.33 8.30
N CYS A 599 -82.49 -20.46 8.67
CA CYS A 599 -83.65 -20.18 7.83
C CYS A 599 -84.67 -19.27 8.54
N ASP A 600 -84.22 -18.54 9.57
CA ASP A 600 -85.02 -17.58 10.30
C ASP A 600 -85.44 -16.37 9.43
N ASN A 601 -86.46 -15.63 9.87
CA ASN A 601 -86.97 -14.46 9.13
C ASN A 601 -87.37 -14.81 7.69
N ASN A 602 -88.22 -15.83 7.54
CA ASN A 602 -88.79 -16.28 6.26
C ASN A 602 -90.33 -16.43 6.40
N GLN A 603 -90.97 -17.10 5.44
CA GLN A 603 -92.41 -17.39 5.43
C GLN A 603 -92.68 -18.89 5.51
N LEU A 604 -91.77 -19.67 6.11
CA LEU A 604 -91.88 -21.13 6.15
C LEU A 604 -93.10 -21.52 6.97
N THR A 605 -93.95 -22.35 6.39
CA THR A 605 -95.16 -22.85 7.08
C THR A 605 -94.91 -24.16 7.81
N ASN A 606 -93.93 -24.94 7.36
CA ASN A 606 -93.51 -26.23 7.90
C ASN A 606 -92.02 -26.44 7.60
N LEU A 607 -91.34 -27.20 8.45
CA LEU A 607 -89.94 -27.56 8.26
C LEU A 607 -89.72 -29.03 8.63
N TYR A 608 -89.18 -29.79 7.68
CA TYR A 608 -88.90 -31.21 7.83
C TYR A 608 -87.40 -31.47 7.81
N ALA A 609 -86.82 -31.80 8.97
CA ALA A 609 -85.38 -32.06 9.11
C ALA A 609 -85.08 -33.51 9.53
N ILE A 610 -85.95 -34.45 9.14
CA ILE A 610 -85.91 -35.85 9.55
C ILE A 610 -84.69 -36.61 8.99
N GLU A 611 -84.20 -36.23 7.80
CA GLU A 611 -83.03 -36.85 7.17
C GLU A 611 -81.71 -36.13 7.52
N ASN A 612 -81.77 -35.00 8.24
CA ASN A 612 -80.60 -34.15 8.52
C ASN A 612 -80.00 -34.50 9.89
N SER A 613 -79.58 -35.75 10.06
CA SER A 613 -79.05 -36.29 11.32
C SER A 613 -77.71 -35.67 11.76
N ASN A 614 -77.08 -34.83 10.94
CA ASN A 614 -75.83 -34.13 11.26
C ASN A 614 -76.06 -32.70 11.80
N LEU A 615 -77.32 -32.26 11.91
CA LEU A 615 -77.65 -30.88 12.28
C LEU A 615 -77.23 -30.57 13.73
N LYS A 616 -76.30 -29.64 13.88
CA LYS A 616 -75.76 -29.15 15.16
C LYS A 616 -76.42 -27.85 15.61
N THR A 617 -76.86 -27.03 14.66
CA THR A 617 -77.51 -25.74 14.89
C THR A 617 -78.67 -25.55 13.91
N LEU A 618 -79.83 -25.16 14.44
CA LEU A 618 -81.02 -24.80 13.67
C LEU A 618 -81.61 -23.47 14.14
N TRP A 619 -81.58 -22.45 13.30
CA TRP A 619 -82.33 -21.20 13.53
C TRP A 619 -83.47 -21.11 12.50
N CYS A 620 -84.70 -21.27 12.98
CA CYS A 620 -85.93 -21.21 12.19
C CYS A 620 -86.98 -20.27 12.84
N HIS A 621 -86.55 -19.39 13.75
CA HIS A 621 -87.40 -18.41 14.40
C HIS A 621 -87.93 -17.37 13.40
N SER A 622 -88.94 -16.59 13.79
CA SER A 622 -89.52 -15.55 12.92
C SER A 622 -89.99 -16.12 11.57
N ASN A 623 -90.75 -17.22 11.61
CA ASN A 623 -91.38 -17.87 10.47
C ASN A 623 -92.90 -18.03 10.73
N GLN A 624 -93.59 -18.82 9.90
CA GLN A 624 -95.01 -19.12 10.04
C GLN A 624 -95.24 -20.62 10.32
N LEU A 625 -94.31 -21.27 11.02
CA LEU A 625 -94.32 -22.71 11.22
C LEU A 625 -95.56 -23.17 12.00
N ASN A 626 -96.24 -24.22 11.53
CA ASN A 626 -97.32 -24.89 12.26
C ASN A 626 -96.79 -26.10 13.01
N TYR A 627 -95.90 -26.87 12.35
CA TYR A 627 -95.15 -27.96 12.94
C TYR A 627 -93.68 -27.95 12.46
N LEU A 628 -92.82 -28.52 13.29
CA LEU A 628 -91.39 -28.69 13.05
C LEU A 628 -91.03 -30.16 13.36
N THR A 629 -90.44 -30.87 12.40
CA THR A 629 -90.04 -32.27 12.62
C THR A 629 -88.52 -32.39 12.70
N LEU A 630 -88.04 -32.79 13.88
CA LEU A 630 -86.62 -32.98 14.19
C LEU A 630 -86.28 -34.41 14.55
N SER A 631 -87.23 -35.34 14.72
CA SER A 631 -86.95 -36.71 15.15
C SER A 631 -86.16 -37.50 14.09
N ASN A 632 -84.85 -37.29 14.06
CA ASN A 632 -83.90 -37.79 13.09
C ASN A 632 -82.93 -38.82 13.68
N GLY A 633 -83.22 -39.31 14.89
CA GLY A 633 -82.40 -40.27 15.63
C GLY A 633 -81.12 -39.68 16.22
N ASN A 634 -80.89 -38.37 16.12
CA ASN A 634 -79.67 -37.73 16.58
C ASN A 634 -79.89 -36.34 17.23
N ASN A 635 -81.04 -36.09 17.86
CA ASN A 635 -81.32 -34.82 18.54
C ASN A 635 -80.27 -34.43 19.60
N SER A 636 -79.52 -35.39 20.15
CA SER A 636 -78.41 -35.12 21.08
C SER A 636 -77.27 -34.29 20.50
N ILE A 637 -77.05 -34.30 19.19
CA ILE A 637 -76.01 -33.45 18.56
C ILE A 637 -76.52 -32.04 18.23
N LEU A 638 -77.83 -31.82 18.20
CA LEU A 638 -78.45 -30.52 17.92
C LEU A 638 -78.32 -29.64 19.16
N THR A 639 -77.16 -29.01 19.31
CA THR A 639 -76.80 -28.20 20.48
C THR A 639 -77.59 -26.90 20.59
N GLN A 640 -78.06 -26.34 19.47
CA GLN A 640 -78.82 -25.09 19.45
C GLN A 640 -80.03 -25.19 18.51
N MET A 641 -81.20 -24.84 19.02
CA MET A 641 -82.42 -24.74 18.22
C MET A 641 -83.18 -23.46 18.60
N LYS A 642 -83.48 -22.62 17.61
CA LYS A 642 -84.28 -21.41 17.80
C LYS A 642 -85.51 -21.44 16.91
N ALA A 643 -86.68 -21.65 17.51
CA ALA A 643 -87.98 -21.68 16.83
C ALA A 643 -88.99 -20.67 17.41
N HIS A 644 -88.57 -19.77 18.29
CA HIS A 644 -89.41 -18.70 18.84
C HIS A 644 -89.94 -17.75 17.73
N TYR A 645 -90.92 -16.88 18.02
CA TYR A 645 -91.60 -16.05 17.00
C TYR A 645 -92.17 -16.85 15.81
N ASN A 646 -92.71 -18.04 16.09
CA ASN A 646 -93.55 -18.80 15.18
C ASN A 646 -94.93 -18.96 15.83
N ASP A 647 -95.80 -17.97 15.71
CA ASP A 647 -97.00 -17.89 16.56
C ASP A 647 -97.99 -19.06 16.37
N ASN A 648 -97.95 -19.72 15.21
CA ASN A 648 -98.79 -20.87 14.89
C ASN A 648 -98.14 -22.23 15.25
N LEU A 649 -96.91 -22.24 15.76
CA LEU A 649 -96.18 -23.49 16.04
C LEU A 649 -96.76 -24.13 17.30
N TYR A 650 -97.39 -25.30 17.14
CA TYR A 650 -97.99 -26.03 18.26
C TYR A 650 -97.24 -27.33 18.61
N CYS A 651 -96.47 -27.90 17.67
CA CYS A 651 -95.78 -29.17 17.85
C CYS A 651 -94.37 -29.16 17.26
N ILE A 652 -93.39 -29.57 18.07
CA ILE A 652 -92.02 -29.85 17.65
C ILE A 652 -91.76 -31.34 17.89
N GLN A 653 -91.58 -32.11 16.82
CA GLN A 653 -91.35 -33.55 16.89
C GLN A 653 -89.89 -33.81 17.24
N ILE A 654 -89.63 -34.50 18.35
CA ILE A 654 -88.30 -34.85 18.84
C ILE A 654 -88.14 -36.37 18.98
N ASP A 655 -86.89 -36.82 19.08
CA ASP A 655 -86.56 -38.23 19.29
C ASP A 655 -87.14 -38.76 20.62
N PRO A 656 -87.51 -40.06 20.66
CA PRO A 656 -87.89 -40.71 21.91
C PRO A 656 -86.82 -40.54 22.99
N ASP A 657 -87.26 -40.32 24.23
CA ASP A 657 -86.41 -40.14 25.42
C ASP A 657 -85.42 -38.96 25.37
N PHE A 658 -85.50 -38.10 24.36
CA PHE A 658 -84.70 -36.88 24.29
C PHE A 658 -85.27 -35.79 25.21
N ASN A 659 -84.41 -35.17 26.01
CA ASN A 659 -84.75 -34.00 26.81
C ASN A 659 -84.11 -32.74 26.21
N PRO A 660 -84.90 -31.85 25.57
CA PRO A 660 -84.38 -30.63 24.96
C PRO A 660 -83.58 -29.77 25.96
N PRO A 661 -82.34 -29.33 25.62
CA PRO A 661 -81.52 -28.50 26.48
C PRO A 661 -82.06 -27.06 26.58
N SER A 662 -81.57 -26.26 27.54
CA SER A 662 -81.97 -24.85 27.71
C SER A 662 -81.57 -23.94 26.54
N THR A 663 -80.64 -24.38 25.71
CA THR A 663 -80.24 -23.72 24.45
C THR A 663 -81.31 -23.84 23.35
N TRP A 664 -82.33 -24.68 23.55
CA TRP A 664 -83.48 -24.77 22.66
C TRP A 664 -84.56 -23.75 23.08
N SER A 665 -85.05 -22.97 22.11
CA SER A 665 -86.11 -21.98 22.33
C SER A 665 -87.29 -22.21 21.39
N LYS A 666 -88.50 -22.10 21.94
CA LYS A 666 -89.77 -22.26 21.21
C LYS A 666 -90.81 -21.28 21.76
N PRO A 667 -91.91 -21.02 21.02
CA PRO A 667 -93.05 -20.27 21.54
C PRO A 667 -93.67 -21.01 22.75
N ALA A 668 -94.33 -20.26 23.64
CA ALA A 668 -94.97 -20.84 24.82
C ALA A 668 -96.07 -21.85 24.47
N ALA A 669 -96.80 -21.61 23.37
CA ALA A 669 -97.88 -22.48 22.89
C ALA A 669 -97.40 -23.81 22.26
N ALA A 670 -96.13 -23.89 21.84
CA ALA A 670 -95.58 -25.10 21.23
C ALA A 670 -95.30 -26.18 22.28
N SER A 671 -95.49 -27.45 21.95
CA SER A 671 -95.11 -28.60 22.78
C SER A 671 -94.04 -29.45 22.09
N TYR A 672 -93.21 -30.12 22.87
CA TYR A 672 -92.33 -31.18 22.37
C TYR A 672 -93.09 -32.50 22.42
N SER A 673 -93.03 -33.29 21.35
CA SER A 673 -93.75 -34.58 21.22
C SER A 673 -92.95 -35.57 20.40
N THR A 674 -93.16 -36.86 20.60
CA THR A 674 -92.61 -37.91 19.70
C THR A 674 -93.48 -38.13 18.45
N GLY A 675 -94.70 -37.58 18.44
CA GLY A 675 -95.61 -37.59 17.30
C GLY A 675 -96.24 -36.22 17.08
N CYS A 676 -95.94 -35.61 15.93
CA CYS A 676 -96.64 -34.45 15.39
C CYS A 676 -97.45 -34.88 14.14
N PRO A 677 -98.47 -34.11 13.73
CA PRO A 677 -99.33 -34.44 12.57
C PRO A 677 -98.63 -34.47 11.21
#